data_AF-A0A0M9VRX7-F1
#
_entry.id   AF-A0A0M9VRX7-F1
#
_cell.length_a   1.000
_cell.length_b   1.000
_cell.length_c   1.000
_cell.angle_alpha   90.00
_cell.angle_beta   90.00
_cell.angle_gamma   90.00
#
_symmetry.space_group_name_H-M   'P 1'
#
loop_
_entity.id
_entity.type
_entity.pdbx_description
1 polymer ?
#
loop_
_entity_poly.entity_id
_entity_poly.type
_entity_poly.pdbx_seq_one_letter_code
_entity_poly.pdbx_strand_id
1 'polypeptide(L)'
;MARRAAAAPRKAATQPLVDCVVALSGKFDSIAHNHASLEKLVKALGGAFTRSVTHATTHLVCTEEEYNGSSSKVVQAKANSLALVSPQWILETEKQNCSVPIKSHEWGSSQPSDASAKKRPVSLSDDEVNGPGTKKSRRADRDAGIADCSSAQPGRPEVDSPVLTKEQQDLEKRRAEREIAKQDKKMSVGQFTKKNAVIPVDQECPLVNDQYAVFIEPDSGMIYDASLNQTHVSKNANKYYLIQTLVSKDSKVYKTWTRWGRVGETGQNAILGDGSLSDAIKHFEKKFKDKSGLAWNQRTAPPNPGKYAFVERSYNPDDDAQDDDEEPDKEEDKNHETSASTLAPAVQSLLELIFDPDLFKATMSAFNYNANKLPLGKLSKGNILRGYQQLKDLAALLDNSSLAQSQWGLSRSAAIEQLSNMYYSIIPHAFGRNKPPIINDPWTLKQEVDLLESLTDMKVADEIMKTLRPGRDVSLLDSRFASLGLDEMTVLDHKSTEFNALETYLCGSRGHTHRVNYRIRDIFRIERRGEKTRFDDYVQASKIGANRRLLWHGSRVTNFGGILSQGLRIAPPEAPAHGRWMDAGVLHPSLKGVQMPDVSEEPAHINTSTSLLYSEYICYNVAQVKLRYLFRVDVY
;
A
#
# COMPACT_ATOMS: atom_id res chain seq x y z
N MET A 1 -54.66 59.69 -29.21
CA MET A 1 -54.95 59.78 -27.75
C MET A 1 -55.31 58.38 -27.29
N ALA A 2 -54.78 57.74 -26.24
CA ALA A 2 -54.00 58.17 -25.09
C ALA A 2 -52.84 57.18 -24.82
N ARG A 3 -51.80 57.70 -24.16
CA ARG A 3 -50.43 57.18 -24.06
C ARG A 3 -50.32 55.82 -23.33
N ARG A 4 -49.67 54.84 -23.98
CA ARG A 4 -48.98 53.73 -23.29
C ARG A 4 -47.82 54.32 -22.48
N ALA A 5 -47.83 54.14 -21.16
CA ALA A 5 -46.68 54.46 -20.32
C ALA A 5 -45.54 53.49 -20.63
N ALA A 6 -44.38 54.05 -20.97
CA ALA A 6 -43.16 53.33 -21.28
C ALA A 6 -42.63 52.60 -20.04
N ALA A 7 -42.40 51.30 -20.16
CA ALA A 7 -41.58 50.55 -19.22
C ALA A 7 -40.12 51.05 -19.34
N ALA A 8 -39.52 51.38 -18.20
CA ALA A 8 -38.13 51.83 -18.10
C ALA A 8 -37.16 50.80 -18.74
N PRO A 9 -36.05 51.25 -19.36
CA PRO A 9 -35.14 50.36 -20.06
C PRO A 9 -34.45 49.38 -19.09
N ARG A 10 -34.40 48.10 -19.47
CA ARG A 10 -33.56 47.08 -18.84
C ARG A 10 -32.11 47.59 -18.83
N LYS A 11 -31.52 47.79 -17.63
CA LYS A 11 -30.07 47.96 -17.49
C LYS A 11 -29.37 46.79 -18.18
N ALA A 12 -28.44 47.10 -19.08
CA ALA A 12 -27.59 46.12 -19.74
C ALA A 12 -26.93 45.23 -18.67
N ALA A 13 -26.98 43.91 -18.87
CA ALA A 13 -26.31 42.96 -17.99
C ALA A 13 -24.80 43.14 -18.12
N THR A 14 -24.20 43.90 -17.21
CA THR A 14 -22.75 43.92 -17.00
C THR A 14 -22.31 42.50 -16.67
N GLN A 15 -21.50 41.91 -17.55
CA GLN A 15 -20.90 40.60 -17.30
C GLN A 15 -20.09 40.68 -15.98
N PRO A 16 -20.22 39.71 -15.07
CA PRO A 16 -19.77 39.86 -13.69
C PRO A 16 -18.24 39.84 -13.50
N LEU A 17 -17.46 39.38 -14.49
CA LEU A 17 -15.99 39.25 -14.41
C LEU A 17 -15.21 40.06 -15.46
N VAL A 18 -15.80 41.09 -16.08
CA VAL A 18 -15.24 41.82 -17.25
C VAL A 18 -13.80 42.31 -17.07
N ASP A 19 -13.43 42.78 -15.87
CA ASP A 19 -12.10 43.31 -15.57
C ASP A 19 -11.20 42.31 -14.81
N CYS A 20 -11.60 41.04 -14.74
CA CYS A 20 -10.89 40.00 -13.98
C CYS A 20 -10.04 39.12 -14.91
N VAL A 21 -8.74 39.04 -14.62
CA VAL A 21 -7.82 38.07 -15.23
C VAL A 21 -7.53 36.97 -14.21
N VAL A 22 -8.08 35.78 -14.45
CA VAL A 22 -8.06 34.66 -13.50
C VAL A 22 -7.02 33.61 -13.92
N ALA A 23 -6.16 33.24 -12.97
CA ALA A 23 -5.29 32.07 -13.05
C ALA A 23 -5.85 30.94 -12.18
N LEU A 24 -5.65 29.68 -12.61
CA LEU A 24 -6.06 28.49 -11.86
C LEU A 24 -4.84 27.71 -11.34
N SER A 25 -4.97 27.19 -10.11
CA SER A 25 -3.97 26.35 -9.45
C SER A 25 -4.68 25.26 -8.62
N GLY A 26 -4.31 23.99 -8.76
CA GLY A 26 -4.93 22.88 -8.01
C GLY A 26 -5.78 21.93 -8.83
N LYS A 27 -6.03 20.74 -8.29
CA LYS A 27 -6.97 19.77 -8.86
C LYS A 27 -8.38 20.09 -8.36
N PHE A 28 -9.32 20.31 -9.27
CA PHE A 28 -10.69 20.71 -8.94
C PHE A 28 -11.68 19.53 -8.86
N ASP A 29 -11.17 18.32 -8.65
CA ASP A 29 -11.98 17.09 -8.64
C ASP A 29 -13.04 17.11 -7.52
N SER A 30 -12.77 17.81 -6.42
CA SER A 30 -13.69 17.98 -5.27
C SER A 30 -14.96 18.78 -5.59
N ILE A 31 -14.96 19.56 -6.67
CA ILE A 31 -16.12 20.34 -7.14
C ILE A 31 -16.68 19.80 -8.46
N ALA A 32 -16.28 18.60 -8.89
CA ALA A 32 -16.68 18.00 -10.18
C ALA A 32 -16.36 18.88 -11.42
N HIS A 33 -15.41 19.81 -11.30
CA HIS A 33 -14.91 20.62 -12.40
C HIS A 33 -13.46 20.26 -12.73
N ASN A 34 -13.04 20.53 -13.97
CA ASN A 34 -11.64 20.45 -14.38
C ASN A 34 -11.18 21.83 -14.87
N HIS A 35 -9.88 22.00 -15.10
CA HIS A 35 -9.34 23.29 -15.55
C HIS A 35 -10.01 23.81 -16.84
N ALA A 36 -10.40 22.92 -17.75
CA ALA A 36 -11.04 23.29 -19.00
C ALA A 36 -12.51 23.72 -18.80
N SER A 37 -13.23 23.14 -17.83
CA SER A 37 -14.60 23.55 -17.53
C SER A 37 -14.64 24.88 -16.77
N LEU A 38 -13.71 25.11 -15.84
CA LEU A 38 -13.56 26.40 -15.16
C LEU A 38 -13.09 27.50 -16.11
N GLU A 39 -12.18 27.22 -17.04
CA GLU A 39 -11.77 28.19 -18.07
C GLU A 39 -12.97 28.63 -18.93
N LYS A 40 -13.81 27.68 -19.35
CA LYS A 40 -15.03 28.00 -20.11
C LYS A 40 -15.99 28.86 -19.31
N LEU A 41 -16.13 28.59 -18.02
CA LEU A 41 -17.05 29.28 -17.13
C LEU A 41 -16.55 30.71 -16.81
N VAL A 42 -15.26 30.91 -16.57
CA VAL A 42 -14.65 32.25 -16.43
C VAL A 42 -14.86 33.10 -17.69
N LYS A 43 -14.66 32.52 -18.89
CA LYS A 43 -14.92 33.21 -20.16
C LYS A 43 -16.40 33.51 -20.38
N ALA A 44 -17.29 32.61 -19.97
CA ALA A 44 -18.74 32.81 -20.07
C ALA A 44 -19.24 33.95 -19.16
N LEU A 45 -18.59 34.15 -18.02
CA LEU A 45 -18.85 35.25 -17.08
C LEU A 45 -18.14 36.56 -17.45
N GLY A 46 -17.43 36.61 -18.57
CA GLY A 46 -16.77 37.80 -19.12
C GLY A 46 -15.32 38.03 -18.68
N GLY A 47 -14.72 37.12 -17.91
CA GLY A 47 -13.33 37.23 -17.45
C GLY A 47 -12.30 36.66 -18.43
N ALA A 48 -11.07 37.16 -18.33
CA ALA A 48 -9.93 36.63 -19.08
C ALA A 48 -9.22 35.53 -18.29
N PHE A 49 -8.76 34.48 -18.99
CA PHE A 49 -8.05 33.35 -18.36
C PHE A 49 -6.58 33.34 -18.76
N THR A 50 -5.68 33.12 -17.79
CA THR A 50 -4.25 32.95 -18.02
C THR A 50 -3.73 31.65 -17.39
N ARG A 51 -2.78 31.00 -18.07
CA ARG A 51 -2.18 29.73 -17.62
C ARG A 51 -1.08 29.96 -16.58
N SER A 52 -0.44 31.13 -16.60
CA SER A 52 0.63 31.56 -15.70
C SER A 52 0.27 32.85 -14.98
N VAL A 53 0.83 33.05 -13.79
CA VAL A 53 0.69 34.29 -13.03
C VAL A 53 1.60 35.33 -13.67
N THR A 54 1.01 36.39 -14.22
CA THR A 54 1.69 37.53 -14.83
C THR A 54 1.25 38.84 -14.14
N HIS A 55 1.91 39.97 -14.40
CA HIS A 55 1.54 41.26 -13.81
C HIS A 55 0.14 41.76 -14.21
N ALA A 56 -0.47 41.16 -15.24
CA ALA A 56 -1.86 41.42 -15.65
C ALA A 56 -2.88 40.53 -14.93
N THR A 57 -2.43 39.54 -14.14
CA THR A 57 -3.32 38.62 -13.41
C THR A 57 -3.89 39.33 -12.20
N THR A 58 -5.21 39.32 -12.03
CA THR A 58 -5.88 40.01 -10.92
C THR A 58 -6.25 39.03 -9.80
N HIS A 59 -6.62 37.79 -10.13
CA HIS A 59 -7.07 36.76 -9.18
C HIS A 59 -6.36 35.43 -9.43
N LEU A 60 -5.91 34.78 -8.36
CA LEU A 60 -5.50 33.37 -8.40
C LEU A 60 -6.54 32.53 -7.67
N VAL A 61 -7.24 31.67 -8.40
CA VAL A 61 -8.19 30.73 -7.83
C VAL A 61 -7.47 29.41 -7.58
N CYS A 62 -7.35 29.05 -6.30
CA CYS A 62 -6.63 27.86 -5.86
C CYS A 62 -7.41 27.03 -4.85
N THR A 63 -7.18 25.73 -4.86
CA THR A 63 -7.70 24.81 -3.84
C THR A 63 -6.98 25.01 -2.50
N GLU A 64 -7.64 24.62 -1.41
CA GLU A 64 -7.08 24.72 -0.05
C GLU A 64 -5.76 23.95 0.08
N GLU A 65 -5.66 22.78 -0.55
CA GLU A 65 -4.45 21.96 -0.60
C GLU A 65 -3.27 22.70 -1.24
N GLU A 66 -3.49 23.43 -2.34
CA GLU A 66 -2.42 24.20 -2.99
C GLU A 66 -2.08 25.51 -2.28
N TYR A 67 -3.07 26.14 -1.63
CA TYR A 67 -2.84 27.31 -0.80
C TYR A 67 -1.93 26.98 0.40
N ASN A 68 -2.22 25.88 1.09
CA ASN A 68 -1.42 25.39 2.22
C ASN A 68 -0.07 24.80 1.77
N GLY A 69 -0.04 24.13 0.61
CA GLY A 69 1.18 23.57 0.02
C GLY A 69 2.14 24.59 -0.61
N SER A 70 1.78 25.88 -0.65
CA SER A 70 2.62 26.98 -1.19
C SER A 70 3.20 26.67 -2.57
N SER A 71 2.34 26.30 -3.54
CA SER A 71 2.77 26.01 -4.92
C SER A 71 3.45 27.21 -5.58
N SER A 72 4.26 26.98 -6.62
CA SER A 72 5.02 28.05 -7.29
C SER A 72 4.15 29.22 -7.76
N LYS A 73 2.91 28.94 -8.19
CA LYS A 73 1.92 29.97 -8.56
C LYS A 73 1.38 30.72 -7.35
N VAL A 74 1.16 30.05 -6.22
CA VAL A 74 0.71 30.68 -4.96
C VAL A 74 1.82 31.56 -4.38
N VAL A 75 3.08 31.12 -4.45
CA VAL A 75 4.24 31.95 -4.04
C VAL A 75 4.39 33.18 -4.92
N GLN A 76 4.26 33.02 -6.26
CA GLN A 76 4.26 34.16 -7.20
C GLN A 76 3.08 35.10 -6.99
N ALA A 77 1.89 34.58 -6.70
CA ALA A 77 0.71 35.39 -6.41
C ALA A 77 0.83 36.16 -5.09
N LYS A 78 1.38 35.55 -4.03
CA LYS A 78 1.71 36.22 -2.76
C LYS A 78 2.75 37.32 -2.97
N ALA A 79 3.80 37.04 -3.75
CA ALA A 79 4.84 38.03 -4.07
C ALA A 79 4.29 39.24 -4.85
N ASN A 80 3.30 39.02 -5.71
CA ASN A 80 2.63 40.05 -6.49
C ASN A 80 1.40 40.67 -5.77
N SER A 81 1.15 40.32 -4.50
CA SER A 81 0.00 40.79 -3.69
C SER A 81 -1.36 40.59 -4.37
N LEU A 82 -1.54 39.45 -5.05
CA LEU A 82 -2.80 39.09 -5.72
C LEU A 82 -3.82 38.51 -4.74
N ALA A 83 -5.10 38.71 -5.03
CA ALA A 83 -6.19 38.08 -4.27
C ALA A 83 -6.23 36.57 -4.51
N LEU A 84 -6.05 35.80 -3.44
CA LEU A 84 -6.07 34.34 -3.41
C LEU A 84 -7.46 33.86 -3.03
N VAL A 85 -8.19 33.26 -3.96
CA VAL A 85 -9.63 33.03 -3.81
C VAL A 85 -9.97 31.54 -3.93
N SER A 86 -10.95 31.09 -3.15
CA SER A 86 -11.46 29.72 -3.25
C SER A 86 -12.23 29.48 -4.57
N PRO A 87 -12.27 28.24 -5.09
CA PRO A 87 -12.99 27.92 -6.33
C PRO A 87 -14.50 28.14 -6.24
N GLN A 88 -15.05 28.20 -5.01
CA GLN A 88 -16.46 28.48 -4.74
C GLN A 88 -16.88 29.88 -5.22
N TRP A 89 -15.97 30.85 -5.24
CA TRP A 89 -16.26 32.20 -5.72
C TRP A 89 -16.75 32.23 -7.17
N ILE A 90 -16.15 31.41 -8.04
CA ILE A 90 -16.55 31.31 -9.45
C ILE A 90 -17.94 30.68 -9.58
N LEU A 91 -18.22 29.62 -8.82
CA LEU A 91 -19.51 28.92 -8.83
C LEU A 91 -20.64 29.78 -8.25
N GLU A 92 -20.33 30.56 -7.21
CA GLU A 92 -21.29 31.48 -6.60
C GLU A 92 -21.58 32.69 -7.51
N THR A 93 -20.57 33.18 -8.22
CA THR A 93 -20.72 34.22 -9.26
C THR A 93 -21.60 33.73 -10.42
N GLU A 94 -21.46 32.45 -10.83
CA GLU A 94 -22.35 31.84 -11.84
C GLU A 94 -23.79 31.71 -11.32
N LYS A 95 -23.96 31.19 -10.10
CA LYS A 95 -25.29 30.96 -9.52
C LYS A 95 -26.07 32.26 -9.29
N GLN A 96 -25.38 33.33 -8.89
CA GLN A 96 -26.00 34.63 -8.61
C GLN A 96 -26.03 35.55 -9.83
N ASN A 97 -25.25 35.24 -10.88
CA ASN A 97 -25.09 36.05 -12.09
C ASN A 97 -24.80 37.54 -11.80
N CYS A 98 -24.05 37.81 -10.73
CA CYS A 98 -23.63 39.14 -10.28
C CYS A 98 -22.25 39.07 -9.62
N SER A 99 -21.54 40.21 -9.54
CA SER A 99 -20.18 40.25 -8.97
C SER A 99 -20.21 39.97 -7.47
N VAL A 100 -19.62 38.85 -7.04
CA VAL A 100 -19.53 38.46 -5.63
C VAL A 100 -18.32 39.13 -4.96
N PRO A 101 -18.48 39.75 -3.77
CA PRO A 101 -17.37 40.35 -3.03
C PRO A 101 -16.27 39.33 -2.72
N ILE A 102 -15.02 39.69 -3.02
CA ILE A 102 -13.89 38.75 -2.97
C ILE A 102 -13.52 38.38 -1.51
N LYS A 103 -13.72 39.31 -0.56
CA LYS A 103 -13.39 39.15 0.87
C LYS A 103 -14.08 37.97 1.56
N SER A 104 -15.22 37.47 1.08
CA SER A 104 -15.90 36.31 1.67
C SER A 104 -15.31 34.97 1.23
N HIS A 105 -14.46 34.97 0.20
CA HIS A 105 -13.86 33.77 -0.39
C HIS A 105 -12.33 33.84 -0.48
N GLU A 106 -11.71 34.86 0.11
CA GLU A 106 -10.27 35.02 0.20
C GLU A 106 -9.68 34.05 1.22
N TRP A 107 -8.62 33.36 0.81
CA TRP A 107 -7.81 32.57 1.71
C TRP A 107 -7.02 33.51 2.64
N GLY A 108 -7.34 33.52 3.93
CA GLY A 108 -6.58 34.22 4.97
C GLY A 108 -7.21 35.48 5.57
N SER A 109 -8.42 35.89 5.19
CA SER A 109 -9.14 36.96 5.92
C SER A 109 -9.73 36.42 7.22
N SER A 110 -9.33 36.98 8.36
CA SER A 110 -9.87 36.64 9.69
C SER A 110 -10.89 37.67 10.16
N GLN A 111 -12.11 37.23 10.54
CA GLN A 111 -13.02 37.77 11.58
C GLN A 111 -14.36 36.99 11.55
N PRO A 112 -15.21 37.03 12.61
CA PRO A 112 -15.28 36.13 13.75
C PRO A 112 -16.48 35.16 13.69
N SER A 113 -16.55 34.25 14.65
CA SER A 113 -17.67 33.35 14.90
C SER A 113 -19.03 34.04 14.89
N ASP A 114 -20.02 33.44 14.24
CA ASP A 114 -21.41 33.61 14.64
C ASP A 114 -22.13 32.26 14.77
N ALA A 115 -22.64 32.05 15.97
CA ALA A 115 -23.39 30.90 16.40
C ALA A 115 -24.89 31.23 16.28
N SER A 116 -25.66 30.36 15.61
CA SER A 116 -27.12 30.31 15.77
C SER A 116 -27.48 28.95 16.37
N ALA A 117 -27.54 28.85 17.70
CA ALA A 117 -28.72 29.14 18.52
C ALA A 117 -29.78 28.03 18.45
N LYS A 118 -29.59 27.02 19.31
CA LYS A 118 -30.70 26.26 19.91
C LYS A 118 -31.46 27.20 20.84
N LYS A 119 -32.75 27.43 20.59
CA LYS A 119 -33.71 27.86 21.62
C LYS A 119 -34.69 26.72 21.88
N ARG A 120 -34.68 26.23 23.12
CA ARG A 120 -35.87 25.66 23.77
C ARG A 120 -36.81 26.80 24.15
N PRO A 121 -38.07 26.47 24.45
CA PRO A 121 -38.62 26.93 25.72
C PRO A 121 -39.07 25.76 26.60
N VAL A 122 -39.11 26.04 27.90
CA VAL A 122 -39.49 25.19 29.02
C VAL A 122 -40.84 25.67 29.55
N SER A 123 -41.75 24.77 29.91
CA SER A 123 -42.69 24.84 31.06
C SER A 123 -43.65 23.64 30.99
N LEU A 124 -43.53 22.66 31.89
CA LEU A 124 -44.22 22.49 33.20
C LEU A 124 -45.52 21.65 33.14
N SER A 125 -45.62 20.76 34.14
CA SER A 125 -46.79 20.12 34.79
C SER A 125 -47.33 18.75 34.29
N ASP A 126 -46.96 17.72 35.06
CA ASP A 126 -47.79 16.79 35.87
C ASP A 126 -48.97 15.95 35.30
N ASP A 127 -48.93 14.70 35.77
CA ASP A 127 -49.99 13.79 36.22
C ASP A 127 -50.93 13.05 35.22
N GLU A 128 -50.66 11.73 35.16
CA GLU A 128 -51.54 10.62 35.58
C GLU A 128 -52.87 10.24 34.84
N VAL A 129 -53.02 8.91 34.73
CA VAL A 129 -54.27 8.10 34.79
C VAL A 129 -55.03 7.70 33.50
N ASN A 130 -54.96 6.38 33.26
CA ASN A 130 -55.96 5.40 32.77
C ASN A 130 -57.01 5.75 31.69
N GLY A 131 -56.85 5.08 30.52
CA GLY A 131 -57.79 4.20 29.76
C GLY A 131 -59.30 4.46 29.70
N PRO A 132 -60.13 3.48 29.24
CA PRO A 132 -59.94 2.47 28.19
C PRO A 132 -61.15 2.42 27.21
N GLY A 133 -61.13 1.54 26.21
CA GLY A 133 -62.35 1.16 25.47
C GLY A 133 -62.12 0.47 24.13
N THR A 134 -61.77 -0.82 24.11
CA THR A 134 -62.68 -1.95 23.78
C THR A 134 -63.04 -2.07 22.29
N LYS A 135 -62.43 -3.04 21.59
CA LYS A 135 -62.87 -4.46 21.41
C LYS A 135 -63.93 -4.56 20.30
N LYS A 136 -63.77 -5.39 19.27
CA LYS A 136 -63.69 -6.88 19.22
C LYS A 136 -63.58 -7.20 17.72
N SER A 137 -63.17 -8.35 17.17
CA SER A 137 -62.74 -9.71 17.55
C SER A 137 -62.74 -10.47 16.20
N ARG A 138 -62.16 -11.65 15.92
CA ARG A 138 -61.42 -12.74 16.59
C ARG A 138 -60.88 -13.57 15.37
N ARG A 139 -59.62 -14.04 15.37
CA ARG A 139 -59.17 -15.44 15.68
C ARG A 139 -59.96 -16.53 14.95
N ALA A 140 -59.43 -17.64 14.43
CA ALA A 140 -58.12 -18.31 14.33
C ALA A 140 -58.31 -19.34 13.15
N ASP A 141 -57.40 -20.21 12.70
CA ASP A 141 -56.38 -21.02 13.34
C ASP A 141 -55.48 -21.69 12.28
N ARG A 142 -54.44 -22.35 12.80
CA ARG A 142 -53.35 -23.17 12.24
C ARG A 142 -53.74 -24.19 11.15
N ASP A 143 -52.82 -24.50 10.24
CA ASP A 143 -51.94 -25.70 10.27
C ASP A 143 -51.44 -26.10 8.85
N ALA A 144 -50.42 -26.97 8.79
CA ALA A 144 -49.86 -27.68 7.63
C ALA A 144 -48.95 -26.86 6.68
N GLY A 145 -47.83 -27.38 6.18
CA GLY A 145 -47.49 -28.77 5.88
C GLY A 145 -47.19 -28.85 4.38
N ILE A 146 -45.92 -29.09 4.06
CA ILE A 146 -45.31 -29.05 2.73
C ILE A 146 -45.84 -30.18 1.83
N ALA A 147 -46.29 -29.85 0.61
CA ALA A 147 -46.38 -30.76 -0.52
C ALA A 147 -46.25 -30.00 -1.86
N ASP A 148 -45.14 -30.32 -2.53
CA ASP A 148 -44.81 -30.42 -3.96
C ASP A 148 -45.48 -29.61 -5.10
N CYS A 149 -44.59 -29.26 -6.04
CA CYS A 149 -44.69 -29.11 -7.49
C CYS A 149 -45.57 -28.04 -8.19
N SER A 150 -44.83 -27.22 -8.94
CA SER A 150 -45.00 -26.90 -10.37
C SER A 150 -45.56 -25.53 -10.78
N SER A 151 -44.73 -24.89 -11.65
CA SER A 151 -45.07 -24.02 -12.78
C SER A 151 -46.04 -22.85 -12.57
N ALA A 152 -45.49 -21.64 -12.67
CA ALA A 152 -45.73 -20.68 -13.76
C ALA A 152 -45.46 -19.25 -13.30
N GLN A 153 -44.49 -18.57 -13.91
CA GLN A 153 -44.35 -17.12 -13.83
C GLN A 153 -45.48 -16.42 -14.61
N PRO A 154 -45.85 -15.20 -14.20
CA PRO A 154 -45.79 -14.11 -15.17
C PRO A 154 -45.10 -12.85 -14.63
N GLY A 155 -44.15 -12.35 -15.43
CA GLY A 155 -44.00 -10.93 -15.79
C GLY A 155 -43.50 -9.92 -14.75
N ARG A 156 -42.23 -9.54 -14.85
CA ARG A 156 -41.68 -8.28 -14.30
C ARG A 156 -41.37 -7.34 -15.48
N PRO A 157 -41.70 -6.04 -15.42
CA PRO A 157 -41.47 -5.12 -16.54
C PRO A 157 -39.97 -4.78 -16.70
N GLU A 158 -39.50 -4.83 -17.95
CA GLU A 158 -38.17 -4.38 -18.38
C GLU A 158 -38.04 -2.86 -18.24
N VAL A 159 -36.86 -2.41 -17.81
CA VAL A 159 -36.46 -1.00 -17.78
C VAL A 159 -35.44 -0.82 -18.90
N ASP A 160 -35.81 -0.07 -19.94
CA ASP A 160 -34.95 0.28 -21.07
C ASP A 160 -33.69 1.02 -20.59
N SER A 161 -32.52 0.50 -20.94
CA SER A 161 -31.24 1.20 -20.84
C SER A 161 -30.90 1.84 -22.19
N PRO A 162 -30.34 3.07 -22.23
CA PRO A 162 -30.11 3.78 -23.48
C PRO A 162 -29.04 3.08 -24.33
N VAL A 163 -29.35 2.83 -25.60
CA VAL A 163 -28.46 2.23 -26.58
C VAL A 163 -27.37 3.24 -26.97
N LEU A 164 -26.14 3.01 -26.52
CA LEU A 164 -24.96 3.78 -26.91
C LEU A 164 -24.59 3.50 -28.38
N THR A 165 -24.20 4.55 -29.11
CA THR A 165 -23.73 4.40 -30.50
C THR A 165 -22.39 3.66 -30.57
N LYS A 166 -22.12 2.97 -31.69
CA LYS A 166 -20.91 2.14 -31.87
C LYS A 166 -19.59 2.92 -31.68
N GLU A 167 -19.57 4.19 -32.07
CA GLU A 167 -18.43 5.09 -31.85
C GLU A 167 -18.24 5.49 -30.38
N GLN A 168 -19.33 5.67 -29.62
CA GLN A 168 -19.27 5.96 -28.19
C GLN A 168 -18.79 4.74 -27.40
N GLN A 169 -19.22 3.53 -27.78
CA GLN A 169 -18.73 2.28 -27.21
C GLN A 169 -17.23 2.07 -27.47
N ASP A 170 -16.75 2.36 -28.69
CA ASP A 170 -15.33 2.27 -29.02
C ASP A 170 -14.47 3.32 -28.28
N LEU A 171 -15.01 4.52 -28.05
CA LEU A 171 -14.31 5.57 -27.29
C LEU A 171 -14.23 5.26 -25.80
N GLU A 172 -15.30 4.75 -25.20
CA GLU A 172 -15.32 4.27 -23.81
C GLU A 172 -14.37 3.09 -23.62
N LYS A 173 -14.37 2.13 -24.55
CA LYS A 173 -13.44 1.00 -24.55
C LYS A 173 -11.99 1.48 -24.59
N ARG A 174 -11.63 2.41 -25.48
CA ARG A 174 -10.28 2.99 -25.56
C ARG A 174 -9.89 3.78 -24.29
N ARG A 175 -10.86 4.43 -23.63
CA ARG A 175 -10.63 5.15 -22.38
C ARG A 175 -10.40 4.20 -21.22
N ALA A 176 -11.19 3.14 -21.11
CA ALA A 176 -11.01 2.06 -20.15
C ALA A 176 -9.66 1.34 -20.36
N GLU A 177 -9.30 1.02 -21.61
CA GLU A 177 -7.98 0.45 -21.95
C GLU A 177 -6.82 1.36 -21.52
N ARG A 178 -6.95 2.68 -21.66
CA ARG A 178 -5.95 3.65 -21.19
C ARG A 178 -5.87 3.76 -19.68
N GLU A 179 -6.98 3.68 -18.96
CA GLU A 179 -7.01 3.70 -17.49
C GLU A 179 -6.44 2.40 -16.91
N ILE A 180 -6.80 1.25 -17.47
CA ILE A 180 -6.21 -0.06 -17.14
C ILE A 180 -4.71 -0.03 -17.41
N ALA A 181 -4.25 0.48 -18.57
CA ALA A 181 -2.83 0.59 -18.87
C ALA A 181 -2.07 1.52 -17.92
N LYS A 182 -2.72 2.60 -17.40
CA LYS A 182 -2.11 3.47 -16.38
C LYS A 182 -2.01 2.77 -15.03
N GLN A 183 -3.04 2.02 -14.64
CA GLN A 183 -3.06 1.25 -13.40
C GLN A 183 -2.05 0.10 -13.45
N ASP A 184 -1.97 -0.60 -14.59
CA ASP A 184 -0.98 -1.65 -14.84
C ASP A 184 0.44 -1.10 -14.88
N LYS A 185 0.69 0.08 -15.46
CA LYS A 185 2.02 0.74 -15.35
C LYS A 185 2.39 1.09 -13.90
N LYS A 186 1.41 1.38 -13.05
CA LYS A 186 1.64 1.68 -11.62
C LYS A 186 1.86 0.42 -10.79
N MET A 187 1.27 -0.71 -11.18
CA MET A 187 1.37 -1.99 -10.47
C MET A 187 2.47 -2.93 -11.02
N SER A 188 2.87 -2.79 -12.28
CA SER A 188 3.90 -3.61 -12.94
C SER A 188 5.24 -2.87 -13.13
N VAL A 189 5.66 -2.09 -12.14
CA VAL A 189 6.90 -1.29 -12.22
C VAL A 189 8.13 -2.18 -12.48
N GLY A 190 8.11 -3.45 -12.05
CA GLY A 190 9.23 -4.38 -12.23
C GLY A 190 9.39 -4.91 -13.66
N GLN A 191 8.36 -4.81 -14.51
CA GLN A 191 8.40 -5.25 -15.92
C GLN A 191 8.86 -4.15 -16.89
N PHE A 192 9.17 -2.96 -16.39
CA PHE A 192 9.70 -1.85 -17.18
C PHE A 192 11.08 -1.50 -16.67
N THR A 193 12.02 -1.34 -17.59
CA THR A 193 13.37 -0.91 -17.24
C THR A 193 13.71 0.46 -17.82
N LYS A 194 14.58 1.19 -17.13
CA LYS A 194 15.22 2.40 -17.66
C LYS A 194 16.40 1.94 -18.55
N LYS A 195 16.67 2.69 -19.63
CA LYS A 195 17.65 2.33 -20.68
C LYS A 195 18.93 1.70 -20.11
N ASN A 196 19.37 0.58 -20.70
CA ASN A 196 20.59 -0.22 -20.44
C ASN A 196 20.52 -1.36 -19.38
N ALA A 197 19.36 -1.88 -18.99
CA ALA A 197 19.34 -3.12 -18.19
C ALA A 197 19.59 -4.38 -19.04
N VAL A 198 20.40 -5.30 -18.52
CA VAL A 198 20.70 -6.59 -19.15
C VAL A 198 19.95 -7.66 -18.38
N ILE A 199 18.97 -8.27 -19.02
CA ILE A 199 18.14 -9.29 -18.35
C ILE A 199 18.74 -10.65 -18.68
N PRO A 200 19.04 -11.47 -17.65
CA PRO A 200 19.67 -12.76 -17.86
C PRO A 200 18.75 -13.67 -18.67
N VAL A 201 19.35 -14.32 -19.67
CA VAL A 201 18.71 -15.41 -20.40
C VAL A 201 18.63 -16.61 -19.46
N ASP A 202 17.53 -17.36 -19.55
CA ASP A 202 17.36 -18.61 -18.79
C ASP A 202 18.55 -19.58 -19.00
N GLN A 203 19.23 -19.97 -17.92
CA GLN A 203 20.47 -20.79 -17.94
C GLN A 203 20.35 -22.10 -18.73
N GLU A 204 19.14 -22.67 -18.78
CA GLU A 204 18.83 -23.93 -19.47
C GLU A 204 18.55 -23.72 -20.97
N CYS A 205 18.65 -22.48 -21.48
CA CYS A 205 18.46 -22.19 -22.89
C CYS A 205 19.74 -22.51 -23.68
N PRO A 206 19.69 -23.31 -24.75
CA PRO A 206 20.85 -23.60 -25.60
C PRO A 206 21.47 -22.36 -26.28
N LEU A 207 20.77 -21.22 -26.23
CA LEU A 207 21.17 -19.95 -26.82
C LEU A 207 21.76 -18.98 -25.78
N VAL A 208 22.09 -19.43 -24.56
CA VAL A 208 22.65 -18.61 -23.46
C VAL A 208 24.02 -18.02 -23.79
N ASN A 209 24.73 -18.55 -24.78
CA ASN A 209 25.98 -17.96 -25.25
C ASN A 209 25.77 -16.47 -25.56
N ASP A 210 26.74 -15.61 -25.21
CA ASP A 210 26.72 -14.13 -25.24
C ASP A 210 26.17 -13.42 -26.49
N GLN A 211 25.76 -14.18 -27.50
CA GLN A 211 25.14 -13.76 -28.74
C GLN A 211 23.65 -13.41 -28.62
N TYR A 212 22.92 -13.87 -27.60
CA TYR A 212 21.49 -13.57 -27.42
C TYR A 212 21.22 -12.79 -26.12
N ALA A 213 20.22 -11.92 -26.17
CA ALA A 213 19.73 -11.17 -25.02
C ALA A 213 18.19 -11.19 -24.97
N VAL A 214 17.59 -11.00 -23.80
CA VAL A 214 16.13 -10.86 -23.70
C VAL A 214 15.68 -9.57 -24.39
N PHE A 215 14.61 -9.66 -25.17
CA PHE A 215 14.07 -8.54 -25.92
C PHE A 215 13.37 -7.54 -24.98
N ILE A 216 13.81 -6.29 -25.09
CA ILE A 216 13.21 -5.14 -24.41
C ILE A 216 12.69 -4.21 -25.50
N GLU A 217 11.40 -3.86 -25.42
CA GLU A 217 10.77 -2.98 -26.40
C GLU A 217 11.39 -1.57 -26.32
N PRO A 218 12.03 -1.06 -27.39
CA PRO A 218 12.79 0.20 -27.33
C PRO A 218 11.96 1.43 -26.94
N ASP A 219 10.70 1.48 -27.35
CA ASP A 219 9.83 2.65 -27.16
C ASP A 219 9.21 2.70 -25.75
N SER A 220 8.83 1.55 -25.21
CA SER A 220 8.10 1.45 -23.95
C SER A 220 8.98 1.04 -22.76
N GLY A 221 10.15 0.45 -23.03
CA GLY A 221 10.99 -0.21 -22.02
C GLY A 221 10.39 -1.51 -21.49
N MET A 222 9.38 -2.07 -22.16
CA MET A 222 8.70 -3.29 -21.73
C MET A 222 9.57 -4.51 -21.97
N ILE A 223 9.71 -5.32 -20.93
CA ILE A 223 10.48 -6.55 -20.95
C ILE A 223 9.58 -7.69 -21.45
N TYR A 224 10.02 -8.44 -22.46
CA TYR A 224 9.33 -9.65 -22.91
C TYR A 224 9.88 -10.91 -22.22
N ASP A 225 9.61 -10.98 -20.91
CA ASP A 225 9.89 -12.12 -20.04
C ASP A 225 8.69 -12.36 -19.13
N ALA A 226 8.20 -13.60 -19.11
CA ALA A 226 7.07 -13.99 -18.27
C ALA A 226 7.36 -15.27 -17.50
N SER A 227 7.37 -15.15 -16.16
CA SER A 227 7.35 -16.29 -15.25
C SER A 227 5.92 -16.55 -14.78
N LEU A 228 5.38 -17.70 -15.16
CA LEU A 228 4.05 -18.14 -14.78
C LEU A 228 4.13 -19.28 -13.76
N ASN A 229 3.24 -19.28 -12.79
CA ASN A 229 3.14 -20.31 -11.76
C ASN A 229 1.70 -20.80 -11.59
N GLN A 230 1.54 -22.09 -11.35
CA GLN A 230 0.25 -22.69 -11.08
C GLN A 230 0.39 -23.70 -9.95
N THR A 231 -0.32 -23.43 -8.86
CA THR A 231 -0.47 -24.36 -7.74
C THR A 231 -1.91 -24.85 -7.68
N HIS A 232 -2.07 -26.16 -7.58
CA HIS A 232 -3.35 -26.82 -7.41
C HIS A 232 -3.22 -27.88 -6.33
N VAL A 233 -3.69 -27.53 -5.13
CA VAL A 233 -3.60 -28.30 -3.90
C VAL A 233 -4.18 -29.69 -4.13
N SER A 234 -5.46 -29.83 -4.53
CA SER A 234 -6.11 -31.15 -4.69
C SER A 234 -5.42 -32.10 -5.66
N LYS A 235 -4.71 -31.60 -6.67
CA LYS A 235 -3.98 -32.41 -7.66
C LYS A 235 -2.49 -32.60 -7.33
N ASN A 236 -2.03 -32.08 -6.19
CA ASN A 236 -0.61 -31.96 -5.82
C ASN A 236 0.26 -31.43 -6.98
N ALA A 237 -0.29 -30.46 -7.72
CA ALA A 237 0.36 -29.89 -8.89
C ALA A 237 0.94 -28.53 -8.52
N ASN A 238 2.26 -28.40 -8.60
CA ASN A 238 2.97 -27.13 -8.49
C ASN A 238 3.84 -27.00 -9.74
N LYS A 239 3.39 -26.21 -10.72
CA LYS A 239 3.96 -26.14 -12.07
C LYS A 239 4.41 -24.73 -12.39
N TYR A 240 5.51 -24.60 -13.13
CA TYR A 240 5.93 -23.33 -13.70
C TYR A 240 5.89 -23.36 -15.23
N TYR A 241 5.81 -22.17 -15.82
CA TYR A 241 5.94 -21.96 -17.25
C TYR A 241 6.68 -20.63 -17.47
N LEU A 242 7.90 -20.70 -17.98
CA LEU A 242 8.72 -19.54 -18.36
C LEU A 242 8.54 -19.27 -19.86
N ILE A 243 8.47 -17.99 -20.23
CA ILE A 243 8.39 -17.51 -21.61
C ILE A 243 9.34 -16.34 -21.74
N GLN A 244 10.32 -16.41 -22.64
CA GLN A 244 11.24 -15.31 -22.94
C GLN A 244 11.29 -15.07 -24.44
N THR A 245 11.25 -13.82 -24.86
CA THR A 245 11.62 -13.45 -26.23
C THR A 245 13.08 -13.05 -26.26
N LEU A 246 13.87 -13.69 -27.10
CA LEU A 246 15.32 -13.48 -27.24
C LEU A 246 15.61 -12.79 -28.58
N VAL A 247 16.63 -11.93 -28.58
CA VAL A 247 17.16 -11.23 -29.75
C VAL A 247 18.65 -11.49 -29.88
N SER A 248 19.11 -11.84 -31.08
CA SER A 248 20.55 -11.95 -31.38
C SER A 248 21.17 -10.55 -31.48
N LYS A 249 22.30 -10.33 -30.79
CA LYS A 249 23.04 -9.06 -30.77
C LYS A 249 23.55 -8.66 -32.17
N ASP A 250 23.96 -9.64 -32.98
CA ASP A 250 24.60 -9.39 -34.27
C ASP A 250 23.63 -9.43 -35.45
N SER A 251 22.67 -10.34 -35.42
CA SER A 251 21.86 -10.69 -36.60
C SER A 251 20.41 -10.20 -36.55
N LYS A 252 19.98 -9.56 -35.45
CA LYS A 252 18.58 -9.16 -35.19
C LYS A 252 17.58 -10.29 -35.46
N VAL A 253 17.98 -11.54 -35.20
CA VAL A 253 17.09 -12.71 -35.26
C VAL A 253 16.38 -12.83 -33.91
N TYR A 254 15.06 -12.99 -33.96
CA TYR A 254 14.21 -13.09 -32.78
C TYR A 254 13.65 -14.50 -32.61
N LYS A 255 13.68 -15.03 -31.39
CA LYS A 255 13.15 -16.35 -31.04
C LYS A 255 12.39 -16.28 -29.72
N THR A 256 11.40 -17.14 -29.55
CA THR A 256 10.67 -17.25 -28.28
C THR A 256 11.03 -18.56 -27.61
N TRP A 257 11.71 -18.45 -26.46
CA TRP A 257 12.05 -19.55 -25.59
C TRP A 257 10.90 -19.83 -24.61
N THR A 258 10.60 -21.10 -24.40
CA THR A 258 9.63 -21.54 -23.40
C THR A 258 10.20 -22.73 -22.61
N ARG A 259 10.00 -22.73 -21.30
CA ARG A 259 10.39 -23.84 -20.41
C ARG A 259 9.31 -24.11 -19.37
N TRP A 260 8.99 -25.35 -19.10
CA TRP A 260 7.92 -25.71 -18.18
C TRP A 260 8.16 -27.05 -17.48
N GLY A 261 7.67 -27.16 -16.25
CA GLY A 261 7.86 -28.36 -15.46
C GLY A 261 7.24 -28.26 -14.08
N ARG A 262 7.56 -29.23 -13.23
CA ARG A 262 7.28 -29.13 -11.80
C ARG A 262 8.25 -28.14 -11.16
N VAL A 263 7.76 -27.29 -10.26
CA VAL A 263 8.61 -26.33 -9.56
C VAL A 263 9.72 -27.06 -8.79
N GLY A 264 10.97 -26.65 -9.04
CA GLY A 264 12.18 -27.29 -8.50
C GLY A 264 12.86 -28.27 -9.47
N GLU A 265 12.29 -28.53 -10.64
CA GLU A 265 12.85 -29.42 -11.67
C GLU A 265 13.09 -28.67 -13.00
N THR A 266 14.10 -29.10 -13.78
CA THR A 266 14.48 -28.47 -15.06
C THR A 266 13.37 -28.49 -16.11
N GLY A 267 12.52 -29.52 -16.09
CA GLY A 267 11.34 -29.61 -16.95
C GLY A 267 11.63 -29.88 -18.43
N GLN A 268 10.70 -29.47 -19.29
CA GLN A 268 10.79 -29.53 -20.74
C GLN A 268 10.92 -28.12 -21.31
N ASN A 269 11.49 -27.99 -22.51
CA ASN A 269 11.67 -26.70 -23.16
C ASN A 269 11.32 -26.75 -24.67
N ALA A 270 11.16 -25.57 -25.26
CA ALA A 270 10.98 -25.39 -26.70
C ALA A 270 11.41 -23.99 -27.15
N ILE A 271 12.09 -23.92 -28.30
CA ILE A 271 12.38 -22.67 -29.04
C ILE A 271 11.38 -22.54 -30.17
N LEU A 272 10.74 -21.39 -30.30
CA LEU A 272 9.72 -21.08 -31.29
C LEU A 272 10.11 -19.84 -32.11
N GLY A 273 9.50 -19.72 -33.29
CA GLY A 273 9.58 -18.55 -34.15
C GLY A 273 10.44 -18.75 -35.39
N ASP A 274 10.08 -18.05 -36.46
CA ASP A 274 10.79 -18.09 -37.75
C ASP A 274 12.08 -17.24 -37.78
N GLY A 275 12.28 -16.35 -36.80
CA GLY A 275 13.40 -15.41 -36.75
C GLY A 275 12.97 -13.94 -36.81
N SER A 276 11.70 -13.66 -37.12
CA SER A 276 11.14 -12.31 -37.18
C SER A 276 10.61 -11.83 -35.82
N LEU A 277 10.72 -10.52 -35.56
CA LEU A 277 10.21 -9.90 -34.33
C LEU A 277 8.70 -10.10 -34.17
N SER A 278 7.93 -9.88 -35.26
CA SER A 278 6.47 -9.99 -35.19
C SER A 278 6.03 -11.41 -34.85
N ASP A 279 6.72 -12.44 -35.35
CA ASP A 279 6.36 -13.83 -35.09
C ASP A 279 6.74 -14.24 -33.66
N ALA A 280 7.93 -13.84 -33.19
CA ALA A 280 8.36 -14.08 -31.83
C ALA A 280 7.38 -13.48 -30.80
N ILE A 281 6.98 -12.21 -30.97
CA ILE A 281 5.98 -11.56 -30.11
C ILE A 281 4.63 -12.28 -30.18
N LYS A 282 4.16 -12.66 -31.36
CA LYS A 282 2.89 -13.41 -31.52
C LYS A 282 2.94 -14.74 -30.76
N HIS A 283 4.04 -15.47 -30.85
CA HIS A 283 4.24 -16.71 -30.11
C HIS A 283 4.25 -16.47 -28.60
N PHE A 284 4.94 -15.42 -28.13
CA PHE A 284 4.97 -15.03 -26.73
C PHE A 284 3.56 -14.73 -26.20
N GLU A 285 2.84 -13.81 -26.84
CA GLU A 285 1.50 -13.38 -26.41
C GLU A 285 0.49 -14.52 -26.48
N LYS A 286 0.55 -15.36 -27.53
CA LYS A 286 -0.29 -16.54 -27.67
C LYS A 286 -0.05 -17.52 -26.51
N LYS A 287 1.21 -17.87 -26.22
CA LYS A 287 1.53 -18.78 -25.12
C LYS A 287 1.13 -18.20 -23.77
N PHE A 288 1.37 -16.91 -23.54
CA PHE A 288 0.94 -16.22 -22.33
C PHE A 288 -0.59 -16.31 -22.15
N LYS A 289 -1.36 -15.98 -23.19
CA LYS A 289 -2.83 -16.02 -23.17
C LYS A 289 -3.38 -17.42 -23.02
N ASP A 290 -2.81 -18.42 -23.69
CA ASP A 290 -3.26 -19.81 -23.59
C ASP A 290 -3.11 -20.36 -22.15
N LYS A 291 -2.02 -19.97 -21.46
CA LYS A 291 -1.68 -20.45 -20.12
C LYS A 291 -2.33 -19.65 -18.99
N SER A 292 -2.37 -18.31 -19.08
CA SER A 292 -2.96 -17.45 -18.04
C SER A 292 -4.45 -17.14 -18.27
N GLY A 293 -4.90 -17.20 -19.53
CA GLY A 293 -6.21 -16.69 -19.94
C GLY A 293 -6.29 -15.16 -20.05
N LEU A 294 -5.17 -14.45 -19.85
CA LEU A 294 -5.09 -12.99 -19.89
C LEU A 294 -4.32 -12.52 -21.12
N ALA A 295 -4.67 -11.36 -21.64
CA ALA A 295 -3.85 -10.69 -22.65
C ALA A 295 -2.59 -10.10 -21.98
N TRP A 296 -1.47 -10.01 -22.72
CA TRP A 296 -0.19 -9.54 -22.16
C TRP A 296 -0.24 -8.10 -21.62
N ASN A 297 -1.08 -7.28 -22.22
CA ASN A 297 -1.36 -5.92 -21.76
C ASN A 297 -2.16 -5.85 -20.45
N GLN A 298 -2.76 -6.96 -20.00
CA GLN A 298 -3.53 -7.11 -18.76
C GLN A 298 -2.89 -8.14 -17.81
N ARG A 299 -1.58 -8.37 -17.93
CA ARG A 299 -0.83 -9.40 -17.21
C ARG A 299 -0.92 -9.31 -15.68
N THR A 300 -1.21 -8.13 -15.12
CA THR A 300 -1.37 -7.88 -13.69
C THR A 300 -2.79 -8.07 -13.17
N ALA A 301 -3.76 -8.38 -14.04
CA ALA A 301 -5.12 -8.69 -13.62
C ALA A 301 -5.17 -9.94 -12.72
N PRO A 302 -6.22 -10.09 -11.88
CA PRO A 302 -6.41 -11.30 -11.08
C PRO A 302 -6.37 -12.55 -11.96
N PRO A 303 -5.61 -13.59 -11.58
CA PRO A 303 -5.47 -14.76 -12.41
C PRO A 303 -6.78 -15.57 -12.47
N ASN A 304 -7.04 -16.18 -13.63
CA ASN A 304 -8.25 -16.96 -13.81
C ASN A 304 -8.19 -18.27 -12.99
N PRO A 305 -9.32 -18.72 -12.41
CA PRO A 305 -9.37 -19.99 -11.68
C PRO A 305 -8.85 -21.17 -12.51
N GLY A 306 -7.95 -21.96 -11.92
CA GLY A 306 -7.38 -23.14 -12.58
C GLY A 306 -6.41 -22.86 -13.74
N LYS A 307 -6.02 -21.60 -13.97
CA LYS A 307 -4.98 -21.19 -14.93
C LYS A 307 -3.69 -20.80 -14.22
N TYR A 308 -2.67 -20.42 -14.98
CA TYR A 308 -1.41 -19.95 -14.42
C TYR A 308 -1.51 -18.49 -13.98
N ALA A 309 -0.95 -18.17 -12.81
CA ALA A 309 -0.76 -16.80 -12.36
C ALA A 309 0.58 -16.25 -12.86
N PHE A 310 0.58 -15.00 -13.30
CA PHE A 310 1.81 -14.28 -13.64
C PHE A 310 2.52 -13.83 -12.36
N VAL A 311 3.78 -14.21 -12.23
CA VAL A 311 4.68 -13.83 -11.13
C VAL A 311 5.69 -12.84 -11.68
N GLU A 312 5.51 -11.57 -11.36
CA GLU A 312 6.35 -10.49 -11.84
C GLU A 312 7.74 -10.57 -11.18
N ARG A 313 8.80 -10.52 -12.00
CA ARG A 313 10.18 -10.38 -11.53
C ARG A 313 10.63 -8.95 -11.72
N SER A 314 11.21 -8.35 -10.68
CA SER A 314 11.83 -7.03 -10.75
C SER A 314 13.24 -7.17 -11.30
N TYR A 315 13.56 -6.44 -12.37
CA TYR A 315 14.89 -6.41 -13.01
C TYR A 315 15.50 -5.01 -12.88
N ASN A 316 15.57 -4.48 -11.66
CA ASN A 316 16.17 -3.16 -11.45
C ASN A 316 17.68 -3.24 -11.73
N PRO A 317 18.30 -2.23 -12.39
CA PRO A 317 19.71 -2.27 -12.76
C PRO A 317 20.70 -2.27 -11.58
N ASP A 318 20.22 -2.13 -10.34
CA ASP A 318 21.01 -2.34 -9.11
C ASP A 318 21.04 -3.83 -8.66
N ASP A 319 20.25 -4.72 -9.29
CA ASP A 319 20.22 -6.17 -9.04
C ASP A 319 21.23 -6.96 -9.91
N ASP A 320 21.94 -6.31 -10.84
CA ASP A 320 22.77 -6.99 -11.86
C ASP A 320 24.26 -7.07 -11.51
N ALA A 321 24.64 -6.91 -10.23
CA ALA A 321 25.98 -7.26 -9.77
C ALA A 321 25.95 -8.65 -9.11
N GLN A 322 26.32 -9.66 -9.92
CA GLN A 322 26.52 -11.09 -9.61
C GLN A 322 25.26 -11.96 -9.60
N ASP A 323 25.04 -12.66 -10.73
CA ASP A 323 24.42 -13.98 -10.71
C ASP A 323 25.37 -14.94 -9.95
N ASP A 324 24.82 -15.70 -8.99
CA ASP A 324 25.49 -16.62 -8.06
C ASP A 324 26.04 -17.92 -8.71
N ASP A 325 26.51 -17.90 -9.97
CA ASP A 325 27.08 -19.08 -10.65
C ASP A 325 28.46 -18.83 -11.28
N GLU A 326 29.24 -17.89 -10.74
CA GLU A 326 30.69 -17.90 -10.94
C GLU A 326 31.33 -18.71 -9.80
N GLU A 327 31.99 -19.82 -10.14
CA GLU A 327 33.01 -20.40 -9.27
C GLU A 327 33.93 -19.29 -8.78
N PRO A 328 34.47 -19.34 -7.54
CA PRO A 328 35.27 -18.25 -7.01
C PRO A 328 36.49 -18.09 -7.91
N ASP A 329 36.47 -17.05 -8.74
CA ASP A 329 37.59 -16.66 -9.58
C ASP A 329 38.76 -16.38 -8.65
N LYS A 330 39.63 -17.39 -8.54
CA LYS A 330 40.97 -17.24 -8.04
C LYS A 330 41.71 -16.42 -9.09
N GLU A 331 41.69 -15.11 -8.92
CA GLU A 331 42.77 -14.14 -9.22
C GLU A 331 42.19 -12.76 -9.56
N GLU A 332 41.91 -11.96 -8.52
CA GLU A 332 42.52 -10.63 -8.34
C GLU A 332 42.44 -10.28 -6.84
N ASP A 333 43.23 -11.01 -6.06
CA ASP A 333 43.58 -10.65 -4.69
C ASP A 333 44.53 -9.44 -4.72
N LYS A 334 43.96 -8.26 -4.94
CA LYS A 334 44.55 -6.98 -4.57
C LYS A 334 43.77 -6.40 -3.41
N ASN A 335 43.97 -7.01 -2.24
CA ASN A 335 43.98 -6.40 -0.91
C ASN A 335 43.40 -4.97 -0.88
N HIS A 336 42.08 -4.87 -1.00
CA HIS A 336 41.37 -3.63 -0.79
C HIS A 336 41.06 -3.58 0.71
N GLU A 337 42.02 -3.07 1.50
CA GLU A 337 41.82 -2.80 2.93
C GLU A 337 40.58 -1.91 3.07
N THR A 338 39.45 -2.50 3.46
CA THR A 338 38.30 -1.74 3.92
C THR A 338 38.70 -1.06 5.23
N SER A 339 38.46 0.24 5.33
CA SER A 339 38.72 0.98 6.55
C SER A 339 37.93 0.35 7.71
N ALA A 340 38.53 0.30 8.91
CA ALA A 340 37.85 -0.21 10.10
C ALA A 340 36.57 0.59 10.39
N SER A 341 35.51 -0.11 10.83
CA SER A 341 34.24 0.53 11.18
C SER A 341 34.42 1.54 12.32
N THR A 342 33.81 2.71 12.18
CA THR A 342 33.81 3.77 13.20
C THR A 342 32.70 3.61 14.23
N LEU A 343 31.80 2.64 14.04
CA LEU A 343 30.64 2.39 14.89
C LEU A 343 31.03 1.69 16.20
N ALA A 344 30.22 1.86 17.24
CA ALA A 344 30.41 1.14 18.49
C ALA A 344 30.29 -0.39 18.28
N PRO A 345 31.07 -1.23 19.00
CA PRO A 345 31.04 -2.69 18.81
C PRO A 345 29.65 -3.32 18.94
N ALA A 346 28.82 -2.81 19.86
CA ALA A 346 27.43 -3.27 20.02
C ALA A 346 26.57 -2.97 18.78
N VAL A 347 26.80 -1.83 18.12
CA VAL A 347 26.10 -1.46 16.88
C VAL A 347 26.59 -2.33 15.72
N GLN A 348 27.90 -2.58 15.61
CA GLN A 348 28.45 -3.50 14.60
C GLN A 348 27.83 -4.89 14.73
N SER A 349 27.83 -5.46 15.93
CA SER A 349 27.25 -6.77 16.21
C SER A 349 25.74 -6.84 15.93
N LEU A 350 25.01 -5.73 16.14
CA LEU A 350 23.60 -5.65 15.77
C LEU A 350 23.41 -5.63 14.24
N LEU A 351 24.22 -4.85 13.52
CA LEU A 351 24.15 -4.74 12.06
C LEU A 351 24.46 -6.07 11.39
N GLU A 352 25.48 -6.78 11.87
CA GLU A 352 25.80 -8.13 11.42
C GLU A 352 24.61 -9.09 11.59
N LEU A 353 23.88 -8.97 12.71
CA LEU A 353 22.73 -9.82 12.99
C LEU A 353 21.52 -9.51 12.10
N ILE A 354 21.18 -8.22 11.90
CA ILE A 354 19.97 -7.83 11.14
C ILE A 354 20.18 -7.87 9.62
N PHE A 355 21.43 -7.91 9.16
CA PHE A 355 21.83 -8.05 7.75
C PHE A 355 22.54 -9.39 7.48
N ASP A 356 22.22 -10.42 8.26
CA ASP A 356 22.74 -11.77 8.07
C ASP A 356 21.98 -12.49 6.92
N PRO A 357 22.64 -12.81 5.79
CA PRO A 357 22.01 -13.49 4.66
C PRO A 357 21.58 -14.92 5.01
N ASP A 358 22.29 -15.61 5.90
CA ASP A 358 21.94 -16.98 6.29
C ASP A 358 20.73 -16.99 7.21
N LEU A 359 20.58 -15.98 8.07
CA LEU A 359 19.36 -15.80 8.85
C LEU A 359 18.15 -15.51 7.95
N PHE A 360 18.33 -14.76 6.85
CA PHE A 360 17.27 -14.51 5.86
C PHE A 360 16.88 -15.81 5.16
N LYS A 361 17.86 -16.60 4.69
CA LYS A 361 17.62 -17.93 4.09
C LYS A 361 16.90 -18.88 5.04
N ALA A 362 17.34 -18.95 6.30
CA ALA A 362 16.71 -19.78 7.33
C ALA A 362 15.26 -19.36 7.60
N THR A 363 14.99 -18.06 7.67
CA THR A 363 13.63 -17.52 7.89
C THR A 363 12.72 -17.80 6.70
N MET A 364 13.20 -17.59 5.47
CA MET A 364 12.45 -17.93 4.25
C MET A 364 12.13 -19.44 4.19
N SER A 365 13.09 -20.29 4.52
CA SER A 365 12.92 -21.75 4.58
C SER A 365 11.89 -22.15 5.64
N ALA A 366 11.92 -21.54 6.83
CA ALA A 366 10.95 -21.81 7.89
C ALA A 366 9.50 -21.49 7.50
N PHE A 367 9.30 -20.56 6.58
CA PHE A 367 7.99 -20.24 5.99
C PHE A 367 7.68 -21.03 4.71
N ASN A 368 8.53 -21.96 4.30
CA ASN A 368 8.43 -22.68 3.03
C ASN A 368 8.43 -21.75 1.80
N TYR A 369 9.05 -20.58 1.87
CA TYR A 369 9.17 -19.68 0.72
C TYR A 369 10.21 -20.20 -0.28
N ASN A 370 9.90 -20.18 -1.57
CA ASN A 370 10.81 -20.65 -2.62
C ASN A 370 11.71 -19.52 -3.13
N ALA A 371 12.79 -19.25 -2.40
CA ALA A 371 13.78 -18.24 -2.74
C ALA A 371 14.49 -18.52 -4.08
N ASN A 372 14.74 -19.79 -4.44
CA ASN A 372 15.38 -20.15 -5.72
C ASN A 372 14.52 -19.70 -6.92
N LYS A 373 13.19 -19.77 -6.78
CA LYS A 373 12.27 -19.38 -7.84
C LYS A 373 12.07 -17.86 -7.92
N LEU A 374 11.98 -17.23 -6.76
CA LEU A 374 11.76 -15.80 -6.64
C LEU A 374 12.65 -15.25 -5.50
N PRO A 375 13.90 -14.89 -5.81
CA PRO A 375 14.78 -14.26 -4.84
C PRO A 375 14.21 -12.92 -4.37
N LEU A 376 14.60 -12.47 -3.16
CA LEU A 376 14.08 -11.24 -2.54
C LEU A 376 14.26 -9.99 -3.42
N GLY A 377 15.42 -9.81 -4.04
CA GLY A 377 15.65 -8.68 -4.96
C GLY A 377 14.70 -8.66 -6.16
N LYS A 378 14.39 -9.85 -6.69
CA LYS A 378 13.50 -10.03 -7.84
C LYS A 378 12.01 -10.03 -7.44
N LEU A 379 11.66 -10.07 -6.15
CA LEU A 379 10.27 -10.06 -5.66
C LEU A 379 9.63 -8.69 -5.90
N SER A 380 8.63 -8.59 -6.78
CA SER A 380 7.95 -7.32 -7.02
C SER A 380 7.01 -6.92 -5.87
N LYS A 381 6.87 -5.60 -5.62
CA LYS A 381 5.87 -5.07 -4.67
C LYS A 381 4.44 -5.45 -5.11
N GLY A 382 4.21 -5.55 -6.43
CA GLY A 382 2.93 -5.97 -7.00
C GLY A 382 2.55 -7.40 -6.63
N ASN A 383 3.50 -8.33 -6.57
CA ASN A 383 3.25 -9.72 -6.13
C ASN A 383 2.83 -9.76 -4.66
N ILE A 384 3.53 -9.01 -3.79
CA ILE A 384 3.22 -8.92 -2.35
C ILE A 384 1.79 -8.39 -2.15
N LEU A 385 1.43 -7.29 -2.83
CA LEU A 385 0.08 -6.70 -2.74
C LEU A 385 -1.01 -7.66 -3.23
N ARG A 386 -0.77 -8.37 -4.34
CA ARG A 386 -1.70 -9.39 -4.82
C ARG A 386 -1.81 -10.57 -3.86
N GLY A 387 -0.71 -10.96 -3.21
CA GLY A 387 -0.69 -11.96 -2.14
C GLY A 387 -1.60 -11.55 -0.96
N TYR A 388 -1.43 -10.33 -0.45
CA TYR A 388 -2.27 -9.79 0.62
C TYR A 388 -3.75 -9.75 0.23
N GLN A 389 -4.06 -9.39 -1.01
CA GLN A 389 -5.44 -9.39 -1.49
C GLN A 389 -6.06 -10.80 -1.41
N GLN A 390 -5.32 -11.85 -1.79
CA GLN A 390 -5.80 -13.23 -1.67
C GLN A 390 -6.02 -13.66 -0.21
N LEU A 391 -5.09 -13.29 0.69
CA LEU A 391 -5.24 -13.58 2.12
C LEU A 391 -6.42 -12.80 2.74
N LYS A 392 -6.65 -11.56 2.30
CA LYS A 392 -7.81 -10.76 2.72
C LYS A 392 -9.14 -11.40 2.29
N ASP A 393 -9.21 -11.86 1.04
CA ASP A 393 -10.41 -12.54 0.53
C ASP A 393 -10.64 -13.88 1.25
N LEU A 394 -9.56 -14.61 1.59
CA LEU A 394 -9.62 -15.79 2.44
C LEU A 394 -10.13 -15.46 3.84
N ALA A 395 -9.60 -14.42 4.49
CA ALA A 395 -10.04 -13.98 5.82
C ALA A 395 -11.55 -13.71 5.84
N ALA A 396 -12.03 -12.90 4.88
CA ALA A 396 -13.44 -12.58 4.76
C ALA A 396 -14.32 -13.82 4.53
N LEU A 397 -13.84 -14.79 3.74
CA LEU A 397 -14.54 -16.05 3.48
C LEU A 397 -14.54 -16.99 4.70
N LEU A 398 -13.49 -16.99 5.50
CA LEU A 398 -13.42 -17.75 6.75
C LEU A 398 -14.43 -17.21 7.78
N ASP A 399 -14.57 -15.88 7.86
CA ASP A 399 -15.53 -15.20 8.73
C ASP A 399 -16.98 -15.35 8.24
N ASN A 400 -17.21 -15.23 6.93
CA ASN A 400 -18.54 -15.29 6.34
C ASN A 400 -18.63 -16.30 5.18
N SER A 401 -19.20 -17.46 5.51
CA SER A 401 -19.38 -18.56 4.56
C SER A 401 -20.33 -18.26 3.40
N SER A 402 -21.22 -17.28 3.53
CA SER A 402 -22.17 -16.91 2.46
C SER A 402 -21.47 -16.25 1.26
N LEU A 403 -20.28 -15.68 1.46
CA LEU A 403 -19.47 -15.08 0.39
C LEU A 403 -19.07 -16.10 -0.67
N ALA A 404 -18.89 -17.37 -0.29
CA ALA A 404 -18.58 -18.47 -1.21
C ALA A 404 -19.54 -18.52 -2.41
N GLN A 405 -20.84 -18.47 -2.10
CA GLN A 405 -21.90 -18.57 -3.11
C GLN A 405 -22.16 -17.21 -3.79
N SER A 406 -22.15 -16.11 -3.04
CA SER A 406 -22.52 -14.80 -3.58
C SER A 406 -21.43 -14.15 -4.44
N GLN A 407 -20.15 -14.33 -4.11
CA GLN A 407 -19.04 -13.74 -4.87
C GLN A 407 -18.45 -14.72 -5.88
N TRP A 408 -18.33 -16.00 -5.55
CA TRP A 408 -17.66 -16.98 -6.40
C TRP A 408 -18.58 -18.04 -7.00
N GLY A 409 -19.83 -18.16 -6.55
CA GLY A 409 -20.77 -19.18 -7.03
C GLY A 409 -20.34 -20.62 -6.69
N LEU A 410 -19.54 -20.79 -5.64
CA LEU A 410 -18.92 -22.06 -5.25
C LEU A 410 -19.35 -22.48 -3.84
N SER A 411 -19.18 -23.76 -3.52
CA SER A 411 -19.24 -24.22 -2.13
C SER A 411 -18.10 -23.60 -1.30
N ARG A 412 -18.29 -23.48 0.01
CA ARG A 412 -17.28 -22.92 0.92
C ARG A 412 -15.92 -23.60 0.77
N SER A 413 -15.88 -24.93 0.72
CA SER A 413 -14.64 -25.68 0.57
C SER A 413 -13.94 -25.43 -0.76
N ALA A 414 -14.70 -25.37 -1.86
CA ALA A 414 -14.15 -25.10 -3.19
C ALA A 414 -13.64 -23.66 -3.32
N ALA A 415 -14.34 -22.69 -2.74
CA ALA A 415 -13.89 -21.29 -2.72
C ALA A 415 -12.60 -21.11 -1.92
N ILE A 416 -12.50 -21.71 -0.72
CA ILE A 416 -11.27 -21.70 0.10
C ILE A 416 -10.10 -22.34 -0.66
N GLU A 417 -10.33 -23.50 -1.29
CA GLU A 417 -9.29 -24.17 -2.08
C GLU A 417 -8.84 -23.30 -3.26
N GLN A 418 -9.78 -22.67 -3.97
CA GLN A 418 -9.47 -21.79 -5.09
C GLN A 418 -8.61 -20.60 -4.67
N LEU A 419 -8.95 -19.91 -3.59
CA LEU A 419 -8.18 -18.77 -3.10
C LEU A 419 -6.80 -19.22 -2.56
N SER A 420 -6.72 -20.36 -1.86
CA SER A 420 -5.44 -20.95 -1.44
C SER A 420 -4.54 -21.26 -2.64
N ASN A 421 -5.10 -21.88 -3.69
CA ASN A 421 -4.39 -22.17 -4.94
C ASN A 421 -3.88 -20.89 -5.61
N MET A 422 -4.70 -19.83 -5.62
CA MET A 422 -4.36 -18.54 -6.19
C MET A 422 -3.22 -17.86 -5.42
N TYR A 423 -3.28 -17.88 -4.09
CA TYR A 423 -2.23 -17.38 -3.21
C TYR A 423 -0.89 -18.09 -3.47
N TYR A 424 -0.84 -19.42 -3.42
CA TYR A 424 0.40 -20.19 -3.69
C TYR A 424 0.88 -20.11 -5.14
N SER A 425 0.02 -19.67 -6.07
CA SER A 425 0.43 -19.38 -7.44
C SER A 425 1.14 -18.03 -7.52
N ILE A 426 0.67 -17.01 -6.79
CA ILE A 426 1.29 -15.67 -6.75
C ILE A 426 2.56 -15.65 -5.90
N ILE A 427 2.54 -16.30 -4.74
CA ILE A 427 3.65 -16.37 -3.78
C ILE A 427 4.24 -17.78 -3.83
N PRO A 428 5.41 -17.97 -4.46
CA PRO A 428 5.96 -19.31 -4.66
C PRO A 428 6.39 -19.97 -3.36
N HIS A 429 5.88 -21.17 -3.11
CA HIS A 429 6.24 -21.99 -1.95
C HIS A 429 6.97 -23.27 -2.35
N ALA A 430 7.81 -23.76 -1.44
CA ALA A 430 8.63 -24.96 -1.57
C ALA A 430 8.11 -26.06 -0.63
N PHE A 431 7.08 -26.80 -1.07
CA PHE A 431 6.52 -27.95 -0.32
C PHE A 431 7.17 -29.29 -0.69
N GLY A 432 8.18 -29.29 -1.58
CA GLY A 432 8.82 -30.51 -2.08
C GLY A 432 7.84 -31.48 -2.77
N ARG A 433 7.80 -32.73 -2.29
CA ARG A 433 6.85 -33.76 -2.75
C ARG A 433 5.52 -33.74 -2.01
N ASN A 434 5.43 -32.99 -0.91
CA ASN A 434 4.22 -32.90 -0.10
C ASN A 434 3.18 -32.00 -0.78
N LYS A 435 1.92 -32.28 -0.48
CA LYS A 435 0.79 -31.48 -0.93
C LYS A 435 0.80 -30.13 -0.20
N PRO A 436 0.66 -28.98 -0.90
CA PRO A 436 0.47 -27.69 -0.25
C PRO A 436 -0.74 -27.73 0.72
N PRO A 437 -0.66 -27.15 1.92
CA PRO A 437 -1.78 -27.14 2.86
C PRO A 437 -2.87 -26.18 2.39
N ILE A 438 -4.15 -26.46 2.68
CA ILE A 438 -5.24 -25.52 2.41
C ILE A 438 -5.28 -24.50 3.55
N ILE A 439 -5.36 -23.21 3.24
CA ILE A 439 -5.47 -22.13 4.23
C ILE A 439 -6.94 -22.04 4.65
N ASN A 440 -7.35 -22.87 5.60
CA ASN A 440 -8.75 -23.01 6.02
C ASN A 440 -9.00 -22.61 7.49
N ASP A 441 -7.97 -22.14 8.18
CA ASP A 441 -8.06 -21.74 9.58
C ASP A 441 -7.34 -20.40 9.82
N PRO A 442 -7.73 -19.64 10.87
CA PRO A 442 -7.12 -18.33 11.14
C PRO A 442 -5.63 -18.39 11.48
N TRP A 443 -5.13 -19.52 11.97
CA TRP A 443 -3.73 -19.65 12.37
C TRP A 443 -2.83 -19.83 11.15
N THR A 444 -3.18 -20.73 10.22
CA THR A 444 -2.46 -20.85 8.94
C THR A 444 -2.54 -19.54 8.14
N LEU A 445 -3.70 -18.89 8.12
CA LEU A 445 -3.84 -17.57 7.51
C LEU A 445 -2.87 -16.54 8.12
N LYS A 446 -2.78 -16.48 9.46
CA LYS A 446 -1.86 -15.57 10.15
C LYS A 446 -0.41 -15.85 9.81
N GLN A 447 0.00 -17.11 9.74
CA GLN A 447 1.37 -17.46 9.34
C GLN A 447 1.73 -16.95 7.94
N GLU A 448 0.78 -17.03 7.00
CA GLU A 448 0.98 -16.52 5.64
C GLU A 448 0.99 -14.98 5.59
N VAL A 449 0.21 -14.31 6.44
CA VAL A 449 0.29 -12.85 6.62
C VAL A 449 1.67 -12.45 7.19
N ASP A 450 2.13 -13.14 8.23
CA ASP A 450 3.44 -12.92 8.85
C ASP A 450 4.58 -13.15 7.84
N LEU A 451 4.43 -14.12 6.92
CA LEU A 451 5.36 -14.34 5.80
C LEU A 451 5.40 -13.12 4.89
N LEU A 452 4.26 -12.62 4.41
CA LEU A 452 4.24 -11.45 3.51
C LEU A 452 4.82 -10.19 4.17
N GLU A 453 4.56 -9.99 5.47
CA GLU A 453 5.14 -8.89 6.25
C GLU A 453 6.66 -9.03 6.29
N SER A 454 7.14 -10.23 6.65
CA SER A 454 8.58 -10.51 6.74
C SER A 454 9.28 -10.39 5.38
N LEU A 455 8.67 -10.85 4.29
CA LEU A 455 9.19 -10.67 2.93
C LEU A 455 9.31 -9.19 2.56
N THR A 456 8.37 -8.37 2.99
CA THR A 456 8.39 -6.93 2.71
C THR A 456 9.56 -6.26 3.43
N ASP A 457 9.82 -6.59 4.70
CA ASP A 457 10.96 -6.04 5.43
C ASP A 457 12.30 -6.61 4.97
N MET A 458 12.39 -7.92 4.73
CA MET A 458 13.59 -8.56 4.22
C MET A 458 13.97 -8.03 2.84
N LYS A 459 13.00 -7.72 1.96
CA LYS A 459 13.27 -7.10 0.66
C LYS A 459 13.95 -5.74 0.83
N VAL A 460 13.48 -4.91 1.75
CA VAL A 460 14.08 -3.59 2.01
C VAL A 460 15.50 -3.75 2.56
N ALA A 461 15.69 -4.72 3.46
CA ALA A 461 17.02 -5.02 3.97
C ALA A 461 17.96 -5.57 2.88
N ASP A 462 17.47 -6.40 1.95
CA ASP A 462 18.23 -6.88 0.78
C ASP A 462 18.64 -5.73 -0.15
N GLU A 463 17.74 -4.79 -0.42
CA GLU A 463 18.05 -3.56 -1.16
C GLU A 463 19.16 -2.74 -0.46
N ILE A 464 19.15 -2.67 0.87
CA ILE A 464 20.20 -2.00 1.68
C ILE A 464 21.53 -2.77 1.63
N MET A 465 21.50 -4.11 1.65
CA MET A 465 22.72 -4.93 1.58
C MET A 465 23.41 -4.83 0.22
N LYS A 466 22.63 -4.64 -0.85
CA LYS A 466 23.12 -4.48 -2.23
C LYS A 466 23.57 -3.06 -2.56
N THR A 467 23.05 -2.05 -1.85
CA THR A 467 23.44 -0.66 -2.11
C THR A 467 24.89 -0.42 -1.67
N LEU A 468 25.74 -0.27 -2.68
CA LEU A 468 27.09 0.31 -2.67
C LEU A 468 28.23 -0.56 -2.15
N ARG A 469 29.12 -0.93 -3.10
CA ARG A 469 30.56 -0.99 -2.87
C ARG A 469 30.99 0.39 -2.35
N PRO A 470 31.41 0.54 -1.08
CA PRO A 470 31.84 1.83 -0.57
C PRO A 470 33.02 2.35 -1.41
N GLY A 471 33.16 3.69 -1.49
CA GLY A 471 34.44 4.27 -1.88
C GLY A 471 35.56 3.77 -0.95
N ARG A 472 36.82 3.91 -1.36
CA ARG A 472 37.98 3.31 -0.66
C ARG A 472 38.10 3.62 0.85
N ASP A 473 37.36 4.60 1.36
CA ASP A 473 37.51 5.16 2.71
C ASP A 473 36.38 4.82 3.70
N VAL A 474 35.37 4.01 3.35
CA VAL A 474 34.23 3.70 4.24
C VAL A 474 34.05 2.20 4.42
N SER A 475 33.85 1.76 5.68
CA SER A 475 33.52 0.37 6.00
C SER A 475 32.16 -0.03 5.44
N LEU A 476 32.00 -1.30 5.04
CA LEU A 476 30.72 -1.83 4.56
C LEU A 476 29.60 -1.69 5.62
N LEU A 477 29.93 -1.92 6.90
CA LEU A 477 28.97 -1.77 8.00
C LEU A 477 28.52 -0.32 8.17
N ASP A 478 29.45 0.63 8.03
CA ASP A 478 29.17 2.06 8.16
C ASP A 478 28.27 2.54 7.01
N SER A 479 28.48 2.02 5.79
CA SER A 479 27.61 2.26 4.63
C SER A 479 26.19 1.73 4.88
N ARG A 480 26.07 0.45 5.32
CA ARG A 480 24.78 -0.16 5.65
C ARG A 480 24.04 0.58 6.76
N PHE A 481 24.77 1.02 7.79
CA PHE A 481 24.24 1.84 8.87
C PHE A 481 23.70 3.18 8.35
N ALA A 482 24.44 3.87 7.48
CA ALA A 482 23.99 5.13 6.89
C ALA A 482 22.70 4.95 6.08
N SER A 483 22.56 3.84 5.35
CA SER A 483 21.35 3.48 4.59
C SER A 483 20.11 3.25 5.47
N LEU A 484 20.26 2.98 6.77
CA LEU A 484 19.11 2.93 7.70
C LEU A 484 18.49 4.31 7.94
N GLY A 485 19.18 5.41 7.64
CA GLY A 485 18.63 6.76 7.78
C GLY A 485 18.28 7.14 9.22
N LEU A 486 19.09 6.71 10.18
CA LEU A 486 18.95 7.05 11.59
C LEU A 486 19.68 8.36 11.90
N ASP A 487 19.04 9.26 12.65
CA ASP A 487 19.66 10.45 13.21
C ASP A 487 20.33 10.15 14.55
N GLU A 488 19.89 9.12 15.27
CA GLU A 488 20.48 8.65 16.54
C GLU A 488 20.49 7.11 16.61
N MET A 489 21.61 6.54 17.08
CA MET A 489 21.77 5.12 17.47
C MET A 489 22.78 5.02 18.62
N THR A 490 22.40 5.50 19.79
CA THR A 490 23.29 5.59 20.97
C THR A 490 23.17 4.33 21.81
N VAL A 491 24.29 3.63 22.06
CA VAL A 491 24.34 2.51 23.00
C VAL A 491 24.23 3.06 24.42
N LEU A 492 23.26 2.59 25.20
CA LEU A 492 23.10 3.01 26.59
C LEU A 492 24.11 2.29 27.48
N ASP A 493 24.73 3.04 28.39
CA ASP A 493 25.57 2.45 29.45
C ASP A 493 24.69 1.62 30.39
N HIS A 494 25.08 0.37 30.66
CA HIS A 494 24.44 -0.54 31.60
C HIS A 494 24.32 0.06 33.01
N LYS A 495 25.22 0.96 33.40
CA LYS A 495 25.19 1.62 34.71
C LYS A 495 24.28 2.85 34.74
N SER A 496 23.77 3.30 33.59
CA SER A 496 22.92 4.48 33.53
C SER A 496 21.58 4.24 34.21
N THR A 497 21.01 5.30 34.79
CA THR A 497 19.67 5.25 35.40
C THR A 497 18.61 4.87 34.37
N GLU A 498 18.77 5.35 33.13
CA GLU A 498 17.86 5.03 32.02
C GLU A 498 17.90 3.55 31.68
N PHE A 499 19.09 2.93 31.57
CA PHE A 499 19.21 1.50 31.30
C PHE A 499 18.52 0.67 32.38
N ASN A 500 18.84 0.93 33.66
CA ASN A 500 18.26 0.19 34.79
C ASN A 500 16.73 0.33 34.86
N ALA A 501 16.20 1.51 34.54
CA ALA A 501 14.76 1.75 34.52
C ALA A 501 14.08 1.01 33.36
N LEU A 502 14.70 0.98 32.19
CA LEU A 502 14.24 0.22 31.02
C LEU A 502 14.31 -1.30 31.23
N GLU A 503 15.35 -1.78 31.92
CA GLU A 503 15.47 -3.18 32.34
C GLU A 503 14.35 -3.56 33.31
N THR A 504 14.10 -2.71 34.31
CA THR A 504 12.98 -2.87 35.25
C THR A 504 11.65 -2.90 34.51
N TYR A 505 11.47 -2.03 33.51
CA TYR A 505 10.27 -2.01 32.70
C TYR A 505 10.08 -3.32 31.90
N LEU A 506 11.13 -3.85 31.26
CA LEU A 506 11.05 -5.11 30.51
C LEU A 506 10.74 -6.31 31.42
N CYS A 507 11.49 -6.45 32.51
CA CYS A 507 11.36 -7.58 33.42
C CYS A 507 10.08 -7.51 34.27
N GLY A 508 9.66 -6.30 34.66
CA GLY A 508 8.45 -6.06 35.44
C GLY A 508 7.15 -6.17 34.64
N SER A 509 7.17 -5.87 33.34
CA SER A 509 6.00 -6.04 32.46
C SER A 509 5.86 -7.44 31.85
N ARG A 510 6.63 -8.42 32.34
CA ARG A 510 6.54 -9.82 31.91
C ARG A 510 5.21 -10.43 32.37
N GLY A 511 4.41 -10.92 31.41
CA GLY A 511 3.17 -11.62 31.70
C GLY A 511 3.38 -12.84 32.60
N HIS A 512 2.59 -12.98 33.66
CA HIS A 512 2.73 -14.06 34.64
C HIS A 512 2.59 -15.47 34.02
N THR A 513 1.82 -15.60 32.93
CA THR A 513 1.67 -16.89 32.22
C THR A 513 2.86 -17.22 31.32
N HIS A 514 3.74 -16.27 31.03
CA HIS A 514 4.88 -16.47 30.14
C HIS A 514 6.07 -17.05 30.93
N ARG A 515 6.43 -18.30 30.62
CA ARG A 515 7.56 -19.02 31.23
C ARG A 515 8.89 -18.73 30.52
N VAL A 516 9.18 -17.46 30.31
CA VAL A 516 10.42 -16.99 29.66
C VAL A 516 11.16 -16.05 30.59
N ASN A 517 12.49 -16.08 30.55
CA ASN A 517 13.31 -15.06 31.18
C ASN A 517 14.03 -14.25 30.12
N TYR A 518 14.33 -13.00 30.48
CA TYR A 518 15.02 -12.05 29.61
C TYR A 518 16.37 -11.71 30.19
N ARG A 519 17.41 -11.78 29.37
CA ARG A 519 18.72 -11.19 29.66
C ARG A 519 19.01 -10.11 28.63
N ILE A 520 19.02 -8.86 29.07
CA ILE A 520 19.31 -7.73 28.19
C ILE A 520 20.80 -7.73 27.86
N ARG A 521 21.13 -7.77 26.56
CA ARG A 521 22.49 -7.61 26.06
C ARG A 521 22.84 -6.14 25.91
N ASP A 522 22.03 -5.42 25.15
CA ASP A 522 22.26 -4.02 24.80
C ASP A 522 20.92 -3.29 24.67
N ILE A 523 20.89 -2.01 25.04
CA ILE A 523 19.78 -1.10 24.73
C ILE A 523 20.32 0.03 23.88
N PHE A 524 19.69 0.25 22.74
CA PHE A 524 20.03 1.34 21.82
C PHE A 524 18.92 2.39 21.90
N ARG A 525 19.29 3.63 22.16
CA ARG A 525 18.41 4.78 21.98
C ARG A 525 18.45 5.20 20.51
N ILE A 526 17.29 5.25 19.88
CA ILE A 526 17.17 5.45 18.43
C ILE A 526 16.31 6.66 18.10
N GLU A 527 16.67 7.34 17.01
CA GLU A 527 15.85 8.38 16.38
C GLU A 527 15.95 8.24 14.87
N ARG A 528 14.80 8.05 14.22
CA ARG A 528 14.70 7.93 12.77
C ARG A 528 14.53 9.30 12.12
N ARG A 529 15.16 9.48 10.95
CA ARG A 529 15.06 10.73 10.21
C ARG A 529 13.62 11.13 9.91
N GLY A 530 13.24 12.32 10.36
CA GLY A 530 11.92 12.91 10.15
C GLY A 530 10.77 12.28 10.97
N GLU A 531 11.03 11.20 11.74
CA GLU A 531 9.99 10.54 12.53
C GLU A 531 9.54 11.40 13.71
N LYS A 532 10.48 12.11 14.36
CA LYS A 532 10.18 13.06 15.43
C LYS A 532 9.27 14.19 14.94
N THR A 533 9.63 14.85 13.83
CA THR A 533 8.82 15.92 13.24
C THR A 533 7.42 15.43 12.88
N ARG A 534 7.32 14.29 12.19
CA ARG A 534 6.03 13.67 11.85
C ARG A 534 5.16 13.40 13.09
N PHE A 535 5.76 12.89 14.16
CA PHE A 535 5.08 12.60 15.42
C PHE A 535 4.64 13.88 16.14
N ASP A 536 5.53 14.87 16.26
CA ASP A 536 5.23 16.14 16.93
C ASP A 536 4.15 16.93 16.18
N ASP A 537 4.22 16.99 14.84
CA ASP A 537 3.19 17.61 14.00
C ASP A 537 1.82 16.94 14.20
N TYR A 538 1.80 15.61 14.26
CA TYR A 538 0.56 14.87 14.53
C TYR A 538 0.04 15.17 15.94
N VAL A 539 0.90 15.21 16.96
CA VAL A 539 0.53 15.53 18.34
C VAL A 539 0.03 16.97 18.48
N GLN A 540 0.56 17.92 17.72
CA GLN A 540 0.08 19.31 17.70
C GLN A 540 -1.28 19.42 16.99
N ALA A 541 -1.44 18.75 15.86
CA ALA A 541 -2.66 18.81 15.05
C ALA A 541 -3.83 18.02 15.66
N SER A 542 -3.53 16.89 16.31
CA SER A 542 -4.53 16.06 16.97
C SER A 542 -4.63 16.44 18.45
N LYS A 543 -5.83 16.67 18.98
CA LYS A 543 -6.06 16.90 20.43
C LYS A 543 -5.69 15.68 21.31
N ILE A 544 -4.90 14.73 20.80
CA ILE A 544 -4.48 13.45 21.39
C ILE A 544 -3.28 13.62 22.34
N GLY A 545 -2.65 14.82 22.38
CA GLY A 545 -1.46 15.09 23.21
C GLY A 545 -1.52 14.73 24.70
N ALA A 546 -2.69 14.37 25.24
CA ALA A 546 -2.89 13.96 26.63
C ALA A 546 -2.57 12.48 26.95
N ASN A 547 -2.49 11.56 25.99
CA ASN A 547 -2.35 10.11 26.26
C ASN A 547 -1.26 9.42 25.40
N ARG A 548 -0.07 10.03 25.33
CA ARG A 548 1.11 9.41 24.69
C ARG A 548 1.57 8.22 25.51
N ARG A 549 2.00 7.11 24.91
CA ARG A 549 2.47 5.93 25.65
C ARG A 549 3.79 5.36 25.16
N LEU A 550 4.64 4.87 26.07
CA LEU A 550 5.79 4.03 25.77
C LEU A 550 5.35 2.57 25.87
N LEU A 551 5.45 1.83 24.77
CA LEU A 551 4.90 0.49 24.61
C LEU A 551 5.90 -0.43 23.90
N TRP A 552 5.74 -1.73 24.12
CA TRP A 552 6.54 -2.76 23.45
C TRP A 552 5.99 -3.09 22.07
N HIS A 553 6.90 -3.30 21.11
CA HIS A 553 6.61 -3.92 19.82
C HIS A 553 7.70 -4.96 19.53
N GLY A 554 7.31 -6.23 19.46
CA GLY A 554 8.19 -7.33 19.07
C GLY A 554 7.99 -7.68 17.60
N SER A 555 9.08 -7.92 16.88
CA SER A 555 9.08 -8.43 15.51
C SER A 555 10.21 -9.45 15.33
N ARG A 556 10.22 -10.16 14.21
CA ARG A 556 11.34 -11.06 13.87
C ARG A 556 12.61 -10.26 13.62
N VAL A 557 13.77 -10.82 13.97
CA VAL A 557 15.08 -10.19 13.79
C VAL A 557 15.28 -9.72 12.34
N THR A 558 14.89 -10.56 11.37
CA THR A 558 14.97 -10.27 9.92
C THR A 558 14.20 -9.03 9.49
N ASN A 559 13.22 -8.58 10.28
CA ASN A 559 12.36 -7.47 9.92
C ASN A 559 12.96 -6.12 10.37
N PHE A 560 13.94 -6.12 11.28
CA PHE A 560 14.48 -4.89 11.85
C PHE A 560 15.25 -4.03 10.84
N GLY A 561 15.87 -4.60 9.80
CA GLY A 561 16.45 -3.81 8.71
C GLY A 561 15.40 -2.95 7.98
N GLY A 562 14.22 -3.51 7.73
CA GLY A 562 13.08 -2.80 7.16
C GLY A 562 12.43 -1.82 8.16
N ILE A 563 12.24 -2.22 9.41
CA ILE A 563 11.62 -1.38 10.46
C ILE A 563 12.49 -0.17 10.79
N LEU A 564 13.81 -0.32 10.91
CA LEU A 564 14.70 0.80 11.22
C LEU A 564 14.78 1.79 10.05
N SER A 565 14.79 1.30 8.82
CA SER A 565 14.83 2.16 7.62
C SER A 565 13.50 2.84 7.32
N GLN A 566 12.38 2.10 7.33
CA GLN A 566 11.07 2.60 6.87
C GLN A 566 10.07 2.88 8.00
N GLY A 567 10.26 2.28 9.17
CA GLY A 567 9.38 2.43 10.33
C GLY A 567 8.32 1.37 10.41
N LEU A 568 7.55 1.40 11.50
CA LEU A 568 6.38 0.52 11.65
C LEU A 568 5.30 0.89 10.61
N ARG A 569 4.76 -0.13 9.95
CA ARG A 569 3.69 -0.04 8.95
C ARG A 569 2.40 -0.62 9.54
N ILE A 570 1.25 -0.12 9.11
CA ILE A 570 -0.05 -0.46 9.71
C ILE A 570 -0.66 -1.68 9.04
N ALA A 571 -1.18 -2.59 9.87
CA ALA A 571 -2.19 -3.60 9.54
C ALA A 571 -3.54 -3.28 10.25
N PRO A 572 -4.68 -3.89 9.85
CA PRO A 572 -6.07 -3.36 9.96
C PRO A 572 -6.76 -3.35 11.36
N PRO A 573 -7.99 -2.79 11.52
CA PRO A 573 -8.40 -2.08 12.73
C PRO A 573 -9.59 -2.56 13.58
N GLU A 574 -9.41 -3.45 14.59
CA GLU A 574 -10.55 -3.86 15.44
C GLU A 574 -10.26 -4.31 16.91
N ALA A 575 -9.62 -3.53 17.82
CA ALA A 575 -9.55 -3.98 19.26
C ALA A 575 -9.71 -2.89 20.37
N PRO A 576 -10.26 -3.26 21.57
CA PRO A 576 -10.46 -2.40 22.74
C PRO A 576 -9.35 -2.51 23.82
N ALA A 577 -9.31 -1.58 24.80
CA ALA A 577 -8.20 -1.42 25.79
C ALA A 577 -8.66 -1.26 27.26
N HIS A 578 -7.84 -1.65 28.27
CA HIS A 578 -7.78 -1.13 29.67
C HIS A 578 -6.45 -1.46 30.43
N GLY A 579 -6.13 -0.66 31.48
CA GLY A 579 -5.02 -0.78 32.47
C GLY A 579 -4.60 0.60 33.06
N ARG A 580 -4.04 0.71 34.30
CA ARG A 580 -3.54 1.98 34.91
C ARG A 580 -2.11 2.33 34.45
N TRP A 581 -1.76 3.63 34.48
CA TRP A 581 -0.57 4.22 33.83
C TRP A 581 0.22 5.14 34.75
N MET A 582 1.53 5.23 34.54
CA MET A 582 2.45 6.18 35.17
C MET A 582 3.26 6.99 34.13
N ASP A 583 3.84 8.13 34.51
CA ASP A 583 4.61 8.99 33.60
C ASP A 583 6.01 8.40 33.33
N ALA A 584 6.33 8.08 32.07
CA ALA A 584 7.60 7.57 31.58
C ALA A 584 8.78 8.56 31.76
N GLY A 585 8.52 9.80 32.19
CA GLY A 585 9.53 10.71 32.70
C GLY A 585 10.29 10.17 33.92
N VAL A 586 9.76 9.15 34.61
CA VAL A 586 10.52 8.38 35.63
C VAL A 586 11.67 7.57 35.02
N LEU A 587 11.58 7.19 33.74
CA LEU A 587 12.66 6.48 33.03
C LEU A 587 13.74 7.47 32.56
N HIS A 588 13.34 8.56 31.93
CA HIS A 588 14.24 9.60 31.41
C HIS A 588 13.54 10.96 31.27
N PRO A 589 14.18 12.09 31.61
CA PRO A 589 13.56 13.42 31.57
C PRO A 589 12.95 13.80 30.21
N SER A 590 13.52 13.32 29.11
CA SER A 590 13.02 13.58 27.74
C SER A 590 11.67 12.92 27.43
N LEU A 591 11.19 11.99 28.27
CA LEU A 591 9.93 11.26 28.10
C LEU A 591 8.81 11.82 28.99
N LYS A 592 9.05 12.95 29.66
CA LYS A 592 8.06 13.59 30.53
C LYS A 592 6.77 13.89 29.76
N GLY A 593 5.63 13.46 30.31
CA GLY A 593 4.32 13.55 29.64
C GLY A 593 4.04 12.44 28.62
N VAL A 594 4.78 11.32 28.68
CA VAL A 594 4.46 10.05 28.02
C VAL A 594 4.08 9.06 29.13
N GLN A 595 3.06 8.25 28.94
CA GLN A 595 2.57 7.27 29.90
C GLN A 595 3.16 5.88 29.64
N MET A 596 3.38 5.06 30.64
CA MET A 596 3.69 3.63 30.49
C MET A 596 2.88 2.82 31.52
N PRO A 597 2.66 1.51 31.30
CA PRO A 597 2.01 0.68 32.31
C PRO A 597 2.77 0.76 33.64
N ASP A 598 2.04 0.92 34.74
CA ASP A 598 2.66 0.89 36.07
C ASP A 598 3.08 -0.54 36.40
N VAL A 599 4.38 -0.76 36.58
CA VAL A 599 4.98 -2.09 36.87
C VAL A 599 5.13 -2.36 38.37
N SER A 600 4.71 -1.44 39.24
CA SER A 600 4.80 -1.58 40.71
C SER A 600 3.60 -2.29 41.33
N GLU A 601 2.49 -2.42 40.60
CA GLU A 601 1.30 -3.16 41.01
C GLU A 601 1.13 -4.45 40.15
N GLU A 602 0.66 -5.54 40.74
CA GLU A 602 0.32 -6.75 39.99
C GLU A 602 -0.86 -6.48 39.00
N PRO A 603 -0.88 -7.11 37.81
CA PRO A 603 -2.00 -6.97 36.89
C PRO A 603 -3.32 -7.40 37.55
N ALA A 604 -4.29 -6.50 37.63
CA ALA A 604 -5.59 -6.81 38.22
C ALA A 604 -6.31 -7.93 37.45
N HIS A 605 -6.77 -8.97 38.15
CA HIS A 605 -7.71 -9.95 37.59
C HIS A 605 -9.06 -9.27 37.35
N ILE A 606 -9.40 -9.00 36.09
CA ILE A 606 -10.69 -8.41 35.75
C ILE A 606 -11.72 -9.53 35.58
N ASN A 607 -12.76 -9.53 36.41
CA ASN A 607 -13.89 -10.46 36.36
C ASN A 607 -14.95 -10.01 35.33
N THR A 608 -14.51 -9.51 34.17
CA THR A 608 -15.37 -9.22 33.02
C THR A 608 -15.09 -10.25 31.94
N SER A 609 -16.11 -10.68 31.20
CA SER A 609 -16.02 -11.61 30.08
C SER A 609 -15.20 -11.03 28.91
N THR A 610 -13.89 -10.92 29.07
CA THR A 610 -12.92 -10.63 28.02
C THR A 610 -12.23 -11.92 27.61
N SER A 611 -11.97 -12.09 26.31
CA SER A 611 -11.20 -13.21 25.78
C SER A 611 -9.69 -12.95 25.75
N LEU A 612 -9.23 -11.73 26.06
CA LEU A 612 -7.82 -11.35 26.08
C LEU A 612 -7.23 -11.45 27.50
N LEU A 613 -6.09 -12.13 27.62
CA LEU A 613 -5.34 -12.26 28.88
C LEU A 613 -4.51 -11.00 29.21
N TYR A 614 -4.12 -10.21 28.20
CA TYR A 614 -3.27 -9.03 28.33
C TYR A 614 -3.76 -7.89 27.44
N SER A 615 -3.37 -6.65 27.75
CA SER A 615 -3.76 -5.47 26.98
C SER A 615 -2.99 -5.35 25.66
N GLU A 616 -3.68 -4.91 24.62
CA GLU A 616 -3.10 -4.57 23.31
C GLU A 616 -3.39 -3.10 22.97
N TYR A 617 -2.48 -2.46 22.24
CA TYR A 617 -2.62 -1.07 21.80
C TYR A 617 -2.42 -1.01 20.30
N ILE A 618 -3.36 -0.39 19.60
CA ILE A 618 -3.37 -0.34 18.14
C ILE A 618 -3.39 1.13 17.71
N CYS A 619 -2.47 1.48 16.81
CA CYS A 619 -2.40 2.78 16.17
C CYS A 619 -2.82 2.68 14.71
N TYR A 620 -3.73 3.55 14.27
CA TYR A 620 -4.26 3.57 12.90
C TYR A 620 -3.61 4.62 12.00
N ASN A 621 -2.64 5.35 12.53
CA ASN A 621 -1.83 6.28 11.77
C ASN A 621 -0.36 6.11 12.19
N VAL A 622 0.53 5.89 11.21
CA VAL A 622 1.97 5.70 11.47
C VAL A 622 2.58 6.93 12.14
N ALA A 623 1.97 8.11 11.97
CA ALA A 623 2.36 9.34 12.64
C ALA A 623 2.11 9.32 14.16
N GLN A 624 1.28 8.39 14.67
CA GLN A 624 1.09 8.18 16.12
C GLN A 624 2.25 7.43 16.77
N VAL A 625 3.19 6.90 15.97
CA VAL A 625 4.28 6.07 16.47
C VAL A 625 5.62 6.75 16.21
N LYS A 626 6.41 6.83 17.27
CA LYS A 626 7.82 7.20 17.25
C LYS A 626 8.61 6.10 17.96
N LEU A 627 9.54 5.47 17.25
CA LEU A 627 10.46 4.51 17.85
C LEU A 627 11.46 5.27 18.72
N ARG A 628 11.77 4.72 19.90
CA ARG A 628 12.67 5.38 20.86
C ARG A 628 13.80 4.51 21.35
N TYR A 629 13.53 3.24 21.60
CA TYR A 629 14.52 2.29 22.09
C TYR A 629 14.43 1.00 21.28
N LEU A 630 15.59 0.39 21.03
CA LEU A 630 15.73 -0.95 20.49
C LEU A 630 16.46 -1.81 21.53
N PHE A 631 15.88 -2.96 21.86
CA PHE A 631 16.43 -3.87 22.86
C PHE A 631 16.99 -5.11 22.16
N ARG A 632 18.21 -5.48 22.51
CA ARG A 632 18.79 -6.79 22.17
C ARG A 632 18.70 -7.68 23.41
N VAL A 633 17.92 -8.75 23.32
CA VAL A 633 17.56 -9.59 24.47
C VAL A 633 17.80 -11.05 24.15
N ASP A 634 18.48 -11.75 25.05
CA ASP A 634 18.53 -13.20 25.07
C ASP A 634 17.32 -13.74 25.83
N VAL A 635 16.58 -14.63 25.20
CA VAL A 635 15.42 -15.31 25.80
C VAL A 635 15.82 -16.73 26.16
N TYR A 636 15.58 -17.15 27.40
CA TYR A 636 15.93 -18.49 27.90
C TYR A 636 14.91 -19.05 28.89
#